data_AF-A0AAW1P7M6-F1
#
_entry.id   AF-A0AAW1P7M6-F1
#
_cell.length_a   1.000
_cell.length_b   1.000
_cell.length_c   1.000
_cell.angle_alpha   90.00
_cell.angle_beta   90.00
_cell.angle_gamma   90.00
#
_symmetry.space_group_name_H-M   'P 1'
#
loop_
_entity.id
_entity.type
_entity.pdbx_description
1 polymer ?
#
loop_
_entity_poly.entity_id
_entity_poly.type
_entity_poly.pdbx_seq_one_letter_code
_entity_poly.pdbx_strand_id
1 'polypeptide(L)'
;MVSASPTQTHLTTSHTPPPVKASFRSQPQAHGKLYSRQSLPGLQRGSGTRLLGCSRCVRLCASSRSKVQTAEDEASSVKQSFPQEEGEDQPSFIGRSDAAASGSHAPAKHRSQPGSTNGTRSAAQAASVEDVAARAAQGRDHWLWFVHPEVPQAGEQAVIYFNRSASDILRYHARVQMHVKFNGWELEGPNGSWIDLSPSSAAGGPADWWAAKVDVPEEAFEMNYIFSDGEGTSDNNSGQDYLTVIQGRMTRDAWLDAAPERAAAAEAVRKEEERRAAEATERERRQVLDQQDRENAKARAERLRERISQYQQGAFSEMSYRDGPITRPAWRTEPAVLRQGQKAKLLYNAKVGPLYWLEMGDGTGPVLHIGHNGWQNPQELQMTRAKPLNKASKSKATEPASEEDWWEAEVEVAPDAVVLNWVVQYYEHFDNNNGADHKTLVEFTGTSESREAWFEEQEEQYYREAREQRRAAEEAERAKQEKRAVLRRAAEAKVAAVRRRQMRHMLFTEPDDLRAGQTIELCYNPHDTPLHGSQQIFVRGGWNRWSHPRPFGPIKMIPPADGGSHFRASIAIPANAYKMDFVFSNVEQGDGIYDNRGGLDYHLPVEGSKSSELPLYVAHVAVEMAPICKVGGLGDVVTALGRAVKEQGHNVEVILPRYDFFLQSPLLGATTYEAEFAFGGTYIYVSKCVVEGLQCFFIEPQNGFFSDTVYGRKDDEVRFDFFCKAALEFLLQTGRQPDILHCHDWSTACIARAYWRDYHNYGLWKPKVVFTIHNADFKMTKLGEAAHHCQRFTTVSPTYAYEIGGLPAFAPQGAKFMGIRNGIDADIWDPQNDPFLPMAFNADNVTEGKAAAREALRGRLGLTGWGDKPVIGVVTRLTAQKGIHLIKHAAWRTLERGGQFVLLGSAPDPRVQAEFNSLAAQLGGENAAFCFTYDEPLSHLIYAGCDMILVPSMFEPCGLTQLIAMRYGSVPVVRSTGGLRDTVFDVDYDKARAAWEMEGSSDWQRDGIDETNGFAFEGTDGPALEFALNRALDAWYNNRAWFHSLQKRVMLQDWSWNKPALDYIELYFAALKS
;
A
#
# COMPACT_ATOMS: atom_id res chain seq x y z
N MET A 1 59.96 3.42 53.32
CA MET A 1 60.16 3.09 54.75
C MET A 1 59.09 2.07 55.15
N VAL A 2 59.40 1.24 56.16
CA VAL A 2 58.52 0.30 56.93
C VAL A 2 57.16 0.95 57.27
N SER A 3 55.97 0.34 57.37
CA SER A 3 55.40 -1.04 57.58
C SER A 3 53.90 -1.03 57.15
N ALA A 4 53.09 -2.11 57.09
CA ALA A 4 53.22 -3.57 56.99
C ALA A 4 51.82 -4.18 56.61
N SER A 5 51.78 -5.39 56.04
CA SER A 5 50.56 -6.22 55.83
C SER A 5 50.46 -7.30 56.95
N PRO A 6 49.43 -8.19 57.06
CA PRO A 6 48.91 -9.13 56.04
C PRO A 6 47.34 -9.27 56.09
N THR A 7 46.60 -10.22 55.47
CA THR A 7 46.91 -11.40 54.61
C THR A 7 45.79 -11.63 53.57
N GLN A 8 46.07 -12.46 52.57
CA GLN A 8 45.17 -13.09 51.59
C GLN A 8 44.56 -14.42 52.07
N THR A 9 43.47 -14.89 51.44
CA THR A 9 43.39 -16.24 50.82
C THR A 9 42.28 -16.32 49.75
N HIS A 10 42.55 -17.07 48.67
CA HIS A 10 41.57 -17.44 47.64
C HIS A 10 40.75 -18.67 48.06
N LEU A 11 39.54 -18.81 47.51
CA LEU A 11 38.95 -20.14 47.24
C LEU A 11 38.01 -20.07 46.02
N THR A 12 38.24 -20.97 45.08
CA THR A 12 37.44 -21.19 43.86
C THR A 12 36.34 -22.22 44.11
N THR A 13 35.11 -21.97 43.67
CA THR A 13 34.12 -23.03 43.42
C THR A 13 33.29 -22.73 42.18
N SER A 14 33.31 -23.70 41.25
CA SER A 14 32.41 -23.80 40.11
C SER A 14 31.00 -24.23 40.55
N HIS A 15 29.94 -23.64 40.01
CA HIS A 15 28.65 -24.34 39.89
C HIS A 15 27.84 -23.93 38.66
N THR A 16 27.64 -24.92 37.78
CA THR A 16 26.66 -24.95 36.69
C THR A 16 25.22 -25.02 37.23
N PRO A 17 24.24 -24.29 36.65
CA PRO A 17 22.83 -24.54 36.90
C PRO A 17 22.31 -25.79 36.15
N PRO A 18 21.34 -26.54 36.71
CA PRO A 18 20.86 -27.80 36.13
C PRO A 18 19.72 -27.62 35.10
N PRO A 19 19.52 -28.58 34.17
CA PRO A 19 18.42 -28.54 33.21
C PRO A 19 17.13 -29.13 33.77
N VAL A 20 16.00 -28.44 33.59
CA VAL A 20 14.67 -28.97 33.94
C VAL A 20 13.97 -29.50 32.68
N LYS A 21 13.93 -30.82 32.54
CA LYS A 21 12.97 -31.51 31.64
C LYS A 21 11.64 -31.67 32.38
N ALA A 22 10.53 -31.25 31.76
CA ALA A 22 9.18 -31.54 32.24
C ALA A 22 8.36 -32.19 31.11
N SER A 23 8.29 -33.52 31.10
CA SER A 23 7.36 -34.27 30.29
C SER A 23 6.03 -34.43 31.03
N PHE A 24 4.91 -34.06 30.42
CA PHE A 24 3.58 -34.42 30.92
C PHE A 24 2.73 -35.13 29.85
N ARG A 25 2.65 -36.45 29.99
CA ARG A 25 1.46 -37.22 29.58
C ARG A 25 0.46 -37.17 30.74
N SER A 26 -0.82 -36.96 30.44
CA SER A 26 -1.90 -37.37 31.35
C SER A 26 -3.10 -37.84 30.56
N GLN A 27 -3.45 -39.12 30.72
CA GLN A 27 -4.76 -39.67 30.35
C GLN A 27 -5.74 -39.52 31.54
N PRO A 28 -7.06 -39.62 31.31
CA PRO A 28 -8.06 -39.17 32.27
C PRO A 28 -8.43 -40.22 33.33
N GLN A 29 -8.88 -39.76 34.49
CA GLN A 29 -9.72 -40.56 35.39
C GLN A 29 -10.92 -39.76 35.88
N ALA A 30 -12.04 -40.46 36.05
CA ALA A 30 -13.34 -39.94 36.48
C ALA A 30 -13.63 -40.33 37.94
N HIS A 31 -14.88 -40.10 38.36
CA HIS A 31 -15.45 -40.19 39.72
C HIS A 31 -15.28 -38.91 40.59
N GLY A 32 -16.29 -38.42 41.31
CA GLY A 32 -17.72 -38.80 41.27
C GLY A 32 -18.51 -38.42 42.53
N LYS A 33 -19.49 -37.51 42.37
CA LYS A 33 -20.69 -37.26 43.23
C LYS A 33 -20.51 -36.98 44.73
N LEU A 34 -21.22 -35.95 45.22
CA LEU A 34 -22.23 -36.11 46.29
C LEU A 34 -23.27 -34.97 46.29
N TYR A 35 -24.41 -35.22 46.94
CA TYR A 35 -25.65 -34.40 46.98
C TYR A 35 -25.49 -33.16 47.91
N SER A 36 -26.34 -32.12 47.93
CA SER A 36 -27.82 -32.02 47.95
C SER A 36 -28.21 -30.53 47.82
N ARG A 37 -29.47 -30.02 47.76
CA ARG A 37 -30.84 -30.37 47.31
C ARG A 37 -31.74 -29.24 47.91
N GLN A 38 -32.84 -28.86 47.24
CA GLN A 38 -33.90 -27.92 47.72
C GLN A 38 -33.53 -26.40 47.66
N SER A 39 -34.44 -25.46 47.35
CA SER A 39 -35.90 -25.52 47.11
C SER A 39 -36.44 -24.41 46.17
N LEU A 40 -37.47 -24.76 45.36
CA LEU A 40 -38.50 -23.86 44.76
C LEU A 40 -39.50 -23.40 45.86
N PRO A 41 -40.40 -22.39 45.69
CA PRO A 41 -41.12 -21.94 44.47
C PRO A 41 -41.16 -20.39 44.31
N GLY A 42 -41.91 -19.70 43.44
CA GLY A 42 -42.79 -20.05 42.31
C GLY A 42 -43.73 -18.87 41.94
N LEU A 43 -44.29 -18.88 40.71
CA LEU A 43 -45.39 -18.05 40.16
C LEU A 43 -45.57 -16.57 40.60
N GLN A 44 -45.67 -15.67 39.61
CA GLN A 44 -46.96 -15.02 39.30
C GLN A 44 -47.02 -14.42 37.87
N ARG A 45 -48.24 -14.36 37.31
CA ARG A 45 -48.57 -13.67 36.06
C ARG A 45 -48.95 -12.21 36.36
N GLY A 46 -48.64 -11.28 35.45
CA GLY A 46 -49.15 -9.91 35.47
C GLY A 46 -49.38 -9.36 34.07
N SER A 47 -50.64 -9.17 33.68
CA SER A 47 -51.05 -8.57 32.40
C SER A 47 -51.19 -7.05 32.50
N GLY A 48 -50.81 -6.30 31.45
CA GLY A 48 -50.85 -4.82 31.45
C GLY A 48 -50.92 -4.19 30.06
N THR A 49 -52.13 -4.10 29.51
CA THR A 49 -52.50 -3.55 28.19
C THR A 49 -52.25 -2.04 27.95
N ARG A 50 -52.04 -1.69 26.66
CA ARG A 50 -52.51 -0.45 25.96
C ARG A 50 -51.79 0.88 26.28
N LEU A 51 -51.79 1.94 25.45
CA LEU A 51 -52.51 2.28 24.19
C LEU A 51 -51.76 3.41 23.42
N LEU A 52 -52.09 3.59 22.11
CA LEU A 52 -51.85 4.79 21.25
C LEU A 52 -50.39 5.16 20.91
N GLY A 53 -50.00 5.50 19.66
CA GLY A 53 -50.72 5.48 18.38
C GLY A 53 -50.72 6.82 17.64
N CYS A 54 -49.97 6.92 16.53
CA CYS A 54 -50.31 7.80 15.41
C CYS A 54 -49.78 7.23 14.09
N SER A 55 -50.44 7.58 12.98
CA SER A 55 -50.35 6.86 11.70
C SER A 55 -50.87 7.70 10.54
N ARG A 56 -50.15 7.73 9.40
CA ARG A 56 -50.59 7.99 7.99
C ARG A 56 -49.34 8.37 7.14
N CYS A 57 -49.24 8.14 5.83
CA CYS A 57 -50.21 7.76 4.79
C CYS A 57 -49.54 6.83 3.73
N VAL A 58 -50.17 5.73 3.27
CA VAL A 58 -50.82 5.54 1.93
C VAL A 58 -49.81 5.35 0.78
N ARG A 59 -49.56 4.14 0.21
CA ARG A 59 -50.38 3.12 -0.52
C ARG A 59 -50.35 3.29 -2.05
N LEU A 60 -50.05 2.18 -2.77
CA LEU A 60 -50.76 1.54 -3.91
C LEU A 60 -50.00 0.20 -4.19
N CYS A 61 -50.60 -1.00 -4.04
CA CYS A 61 -51.37 -1.78 -5.04
C CYS A 61 -50.55 -2.25 -6.27
N ALA A 62 -50.63 -3.51 -6.75
CA ALA A 62 -51.30 -4.72 -6.24
C ALA A 62 -50.81 -6.03 -6.91
N SER A 63 -50.96 -7.15 -6.18
CA SER A 63 -51.25 -8.54 -6.64
C SER A 63 -50.58 -9.17 -7.87
N SER A 64 -49.92 -10.32 -7.64
CA SER A 64 -50.41 -11.64 -8.12
C SER A 64 -49.88 -12.79 -7.24
N ARG A 65 -50.70 -13.83 -6.97
CA ARG A 65 -50.36 -15.00 -6.13
C ARG A 65 -50.55 -16.32 -6.88
N SER A 66 -49.63 -17.25 -6.67
CA SER A 66 -49.85 -18.71 -6.63
C SER A 66 -48.84 -19.28 -5.61
N LYS A 67 -49.24 -19.82 -4.46
CA LYS A 67 -49.81 -21.17 -4.21
C LYS A 67 -48.92 -22.32 -4.74
N VAL A 68 -48.63 -23.41 -4.02
CA VAL A 68 -48.65 -23.80 -2.58
C VAL A 68 -48.10 -25.25 -2.48
N GLN A 69 -47.84 -25.80 -1.28
CA GLN A 69 -47.44 -27.21 -0.98
C GLN A 69 -45.97 -27.57 -1.33
N THR A 70 -45.06 -27.95 -0.41
CA THR A 70 -44.99 -29.00 0.63
C THR A 70 -44.77 -30.43 0.11
N ALA A 71 -43.61 -31.01 0.42
CA ALA A 71 -43.43 -32.40 0.82
C ALA A 71 -42.04 -32.59 1.48
N GLU A 72 -41.98 -33.38 2.54
CA GLU A 72 -40.76 -33.83 3.23
C GLU A 72 -40.34 -35.22 2.73
N ASP A 73 -39.05 -35.55 2.93
CA ASP A 73 -38.46 -36.86 3.25
C ASP A 73 -38.78 -38.16 2.49
N GLU A 74 -37.71 -38.91 2.17
CA GLU A 74 -37.29 -40.17 2.83
C GLU A 74 -36.77 -41.30 1.88
N ALA A 75 -36.02 -42.25 2.47
CA ALA A 75 -35.47 -43.52 1.94
C ALA A 75 -34.33 -43.44 0.88
N SER A 76 -33.09 -43.89 1.12
CA SER A 76 -32.56 -45.26 1.46
C SER A 76 -32.65 -46.26 0.29
N SER A 77 -31.76 -47.25 0.07
CA SER A 77 -30.41 -47.62 0.58
C SER A 77 -29.88 -48.82 -0.28
N VAL A 78 -28.95 -49.66 0.25
CA VAL A 78 -28.49 -50.99 -0.29
C VAL A 78 -27.37 -50.92 -1.36
N LYS A 79 -26.33 -51.79 -1.42
CA LYS A 79 -25.44 -52.49 -0.43
C LYS A 79 -24.43 -53.38 -1.19
N GLN A 80 -23.28 -53.73 -0.57
CA GLN A 80 -22.39 -54.90 -0.87
C GLN A 80 -21.60 -54.87 -2.21
N SER A 81 -20.41 -55.48 -2.40
CA SER A 81 -19.47 -56.23 -1.51
C SER A 81 -18.05 -56.42 -2.14
N PHE A 82 -17.05 -56.75 -1.31
CA PHE A 82 -15.64 -57.19 -1.58
C PHE A 82 -15.54 -58.58 -2.30
N PRO A 83 -14.36 -59.13 -2.78
CA PRO A 83 -12.96 -59.17 -2.24
C PRO A 83 -11.78 -58.92 -3.25
N GLN A 84 -10.51 -58.66 -2.84
CA GLN A 84 -9.29 -59.54 -2.66
C GLN A 84 -9.07 -60.63 -3.77
N GLU A 85 -7.86 -60.99 -4.24
CA GLU A 85 -6.56 -61.31 -3.59
C GLU A 85 -5.30 -61.12 -4.50
N GLU A 86 -4.09 -61.13 -3.88
CA GLU A 86 -2.74 -61.67 -4.27
C GLU A 86 -2.14 -61.50 -5.71
N GLY A 87 -0.81 -61.55 -5.96
CA GLY A 87 0.37 -61.92 -5.15
C GLY A 87 1.74 -61.57 -5.81
N GLU A 88 2.83 -62.17 -5.32
CA GLU A 88 4.26 -61.79 -5.48
C GLU A 88 4.92 -62.13 -6.86
N ASP A 89 6.04 -61.48 -7.23
CA ASP A 89 7.38 -62.13 -7.25
C ASP A 89 8.58 -61.21 -7.61
N GLN A 90 9.80 -61.64 -7.22
CA GLN A 90 11.13 -61.10 -7.61
C GLN A 90 12.03 -62.29 -8.02
N PRO A 91 13.06 -62.16 -8.90
CA PRO A 91 14.38 -61.74 -8.39
C PRO A 91 15.39 -61.13 -9.42
N SER A 92 16.59 -60.85 -8.90
CA SER A 92 17.82 -60.29 -9.51
C SER A 92 18.60 -61.19 -10.49
N PHE A 93 19.62 -60.65 -11.19
CA PHE A 93 21.01 -61.17 -11.14
C PHE A 93 22.10 -60.19 -11.68
N ILE A 94 23.38 -60.59 -11.55
CA ILE A 94 24.64 -59.80 -11.48
C ILE A 94 25.59 -59.99 -12.69
N GLY A 95 26.45 -58.99 -13.01
CA GLY A 95 27.76 -59.14 -13.69
C GLY A 95 28.20 -57.87 -14.46
N ARG A 96 29.31 -57.14 -14.18
CA ARG A 96 30.78 -57.44 -14.30
C ARG A 96 31.21 -57.95 -15.70
N SER A 97 32.31 -57.50 -16.33
CA SER A 97 33.34 -56.48 -16.00
C SER A 97 34.28 -56.20 -17.22
N ASP A 98 35.15 -55.16 -17.12
CA ASP A 98 36.47 -55.01 -17.78
C ASP A 98 36.58 -54.91 -19.34
N ALA A 99 37.65 -54.41 -19.98
CA ALA A 99 38.65 -53.35 -19.66
C ALA A 99 39.54 -53.04 -20.92
N ALA A 100 40.34 -51.96 -20.84
CA ALA A 100 41.66 -51.77 -21.49
C ALA A 100 41.83 -51.58 -23.04
N ALA A 101 41.89 -50.29 -23.44
CA ALA A 101 43.09 -49.55 -23.89
C ALA A 101 44.05 -50.02 -25.05
N SER A 102 44.44 -49.00 -25.85
CA SER A 102 45.82 -48.59 -26.24
C SER A 102 46.29 -48.69 -27.71
N GLY A 103 47.16 -47.73 -28.11
CA GLY A 103 48.01 -47.72 -29.33
C GLY A 103 47.50 -46.83 -30.50
N SER A 104 47.89 -45.57 -30.73
CA SER A 104 49.19 -44.87 -30.85
C SER A 104 49.74 -44.72 -32.28
N HIS A 105 49.64 -43.52 -32.89
CA HIS A 105 50.77 -42.70 -33.41
C HIS A 105 50.33 -41.56 -34.37
N ALA A 106 51.11 -40.49 -34.37
CA ALA A 106 51.03 -39.32 -35.27
C ALA A 106 52.28 -39.31 -36.19
N PRO A 107 52.71 -38.22 -36.89
CA PRO A 107 52.04 -36.94 -37.21
C PRO A 107 52.21 -36.49 -38.69
N ALA A 108 51.52 -35.42 -39.11
CA ALA A 108 51.97 -34.55 -40.21
C ALA A 108 51.40 -33.12 -40.10
N LYS A 109 52.22 -32.10 -40.43
CA LYS A 109 51.86 -30.66 -40.45
C LYS A 109 51.84 -30.16 -41.91
N HIS A 110 50.92 -29.24 -42.25
CA HIS A 110 51.12 -27.98 -43.02
C HIS A 110 49.73 -27.44 -43.43
N ARG A 111 49.24 -26.27 -42.96
CA ARG A 111 49.61 -24.86 -43.21
C ARG A 111 49.01 -24.24 -44.51
N SER A 112 47.76 -23.78 -44.38
CA SER A 112 47.15 -22.52 -44.89
C SER A 112 47.13 -22.10 -46.38
N GLN A 113 45.89 -21.85 -46.87
CA GLN A 113 45.45 -20.71 -47.73
C GLN A 113 45.83 -20.66 -49.24
N PRO A 114 45.17 -19.81 -50.09
CA PRO A 114 43.71 -19.57 -50.22
C PRO A 114 43.18 -19.34 -51.68
N GLY A 115 41.88 -19.54 -51.95
CA GLY A 115 41.17 -19.15 -53.20
C GLY A 115 41.63 -19.92 -54.47
N SER A 116 41.02 -19.87 -55.66
CA SER A 116 39.71 -19.44 -56.20
C SER A 116 39.59 -20.06 -57.63
N THR A 117 38.49 -20.16 -58.38
CA THR A 117 37.11 -19.62 -58.33
C THR A 117 36.15 -20.56 -59.11
N ASN A 118 34.84 -20.33 -59.04
CA ASN A 118 33.80 -20.69 -60.05
C ASN A 118 33.83 -22.05 -60.78
N GLY A 119 32.86 -22.91 -60.43
CA GLY A 119 31.66 -22.99 -61.28
C GLY A 119 31.50 -24.17 -62.24
N THR A 120 30.93 -25.28 -61.75
CA THR A 120 29.97 -26.10 -62.51
C THR A 120 28.93 -26.69 -61.56
N ARG A 121 27.65 -26.34 -61.76
CA ARG A 121 26.53 -27.07 -61.15
C ARG A 121 26.50 -28.48 -61.74
N SER A 122 26.62 -29.52 -60.92
CA SER A 122 25.99 -30.81 -61.23
C SER A 122 24.58 -30.79 -60.64
N ALA A 123 23.59 -31.13 -61.46
CA ALA A 123 22.21 -31.25 -61.00
C ALA A 123 22.03 -32.61 -60.31
N ALA A 124 22.22 -32.64 -58.98
CA ALA A 124 21.59 -33.67 -58.17
C ALA A 124 20.07 -33.39 -58.17
N GLN A 125 19.27 -34.41 -58.50
CA GLN A 125 17.81 -34.27 -58.53
C GLN A 125 17.30 -33.95 -57.13
N ALA A 126 16.66 -32.78 -56.97
CA ALA A 126 15.83 -32.52 -55.81
C ALA A 126 14.64 -33.48 -55.86
N ALA A 127 14.60 -34.43 -54.93
CA ALA A 127 13.41 -35.23 -54.68
C ALA A 127 12.26 -34.29 -54.27
N SER A 128 11.01 -34.64 -54.59
CA SER A 128 9.89 -33.85 -54.12
C SER A 128 9.83 -33.90 -52.58
N VAL A 129 9.24 -32.88 -51.94
CA VAL A 129 9.06 -32.88 -50.47
C VAL A 129 8.28 -34.12 -50.02
N GLU A 130 7.38 -34.62 -50.87
CA GLU A 130 6.60 -35.85 -50.68
C GLU A 130 7.46 -37.12 -50.78
N ASP A 131 8.40 -37.22 -51.73
CA ASP A 131 9.35 -38.34 -51.85
C ASP A 131 10.28 -38.47 -50.62
N VAL A 132 10.69 -37.33 -50.07
CA VAL A 132 11.58 -37.28 -48.90
C VAL A 132 10.80 -37.65 -47.63
N ALA A 133 9.55 -37.16 -47.50
CA ALA A 133 8.64 -37.53 -46.43
C ALA A 133 8.26 -39.02 -46.44
N ALA A 134 8.00 -39.60 -47.61
CA ALA A 134 7.72 -41.03 -47.77
C ALA A 134 8.88 -41.91 -47.31
N ARG A 135 10.11 -41.50 -47.61
CA ARG A 135 11.33 -42.17 -47.11
C ARG A 135 11.51 -41.98 -45.60
N ALA A 136 11.18 -40.81 -45.06
CA ALA A 136 11.30 -40.53 -43.63
C ALA A 136 10.29 -41.31 -42.79
N ALA A 137 9.07 -41.53 -43.29
CA ALA A 137 8.02 -42.27 -42.59
C ALA A 137 8.14 -43.80 -42.70
N GLN A 138 8.96 -44.31 -43.64
CA GLN A 138 9.02 -45.74 -43.96
C GLN A 138 9.45 -46.57 -42.73
N GLY A 139 8.54 -47.44 -42.25
CA GLY A 139 8.76 -48.26 -41.06
C GLY A 139 8.42 -47.59 -39.72
N ARG A 140 7.85 -46.37 -39.73
CA ARG A 140 7.46 -45.60 -38.54
C ARG A 140 5.96 -45.65 -38.24
N ASP A 141 5.21 -46.58 -38.81
CA ASP A 141 3.74 -46.65 -38.70
C ASP A 141 3.20 -46.75 -37.25
N HIS A 142 4.07 -47.10 -36.29
CA HIS A 142 3.79 -47.20 -34.86
C HIS A 142 4.31 -46.01 -34.02
N TRP A 143 4.93 -45.00 -34.65
CA TRP A 143 5.46 -43.82 -33.97
C TRP A 143 4.35 -42.80 -33.75
N LEU A 144 4.38 -42.11 -32.60
CA LEU A 144 3.45 -41.04 -32.27
C LEU A 144 3.75 -39.75 -33.06
N TRP A 145 5.02 -39.42 -33.25
CA TRP A 145 5.46 -38.30 -34.08
C TRP A 145 6.91 -38.50 -34.56
N PHE A 146 7.32 -37.72 -35.56
CA PHE A 146 8.73 -37.50 -35.91
C PHE A 146 8.91 -36.12 -36.58
N VAL A 147 10.15 -35.63 -36.65
CA VAL A 147 10.50 -34.41 -37.38
C VAL A 147 11.37 -34.77 -38.58
N HIS A 148 11.20 -34.03 -39.68
CA HIS A 148 12.06 -34.12 -40.86
C HIS A 148 12.63 -32.73 -41.22
N PRO A 149 13.97 -32.59 -41.39
CA PRO A 149 15.00 -33.59 -41.10
C PRO A 149 15.04 -33.95 -39.61
N GLU A 150 15.61 -35.12 -39.26
CA GLU A 150 15.60 -35.64 -37.88
C GLU A 150 16.33 -34.73 -36.88
N VAL A 151 17.32 -33.99 -37.37
CA VAL A 151 17.97 -32.89 -36.67
C VAL A 151 17.72 -31.64 -37.50
N PRO A 152 16.71 -30.81 -37.15
CA PRO A 152 16.47 -29.54 -37.81
C PRO A 152 17.68 -28.61 -37.73
N GLN A 153 17.88 -27.77 -38.75
CA GLN A 153 18.89 -26.73 -38.74
C GLN A 153 18.28 -25.36 -38.44
N ALA A 154 18.99 -24.56 -37.65
CA ALA A 154 18.60 -23.20 -37.36
C ALA A 154 18.63 -22.33 -38.64
N GLY A 155 17.54 -21.63 -38.93
CA GLY A 155 17.34 -20.87 -40.18
C GLY A 155 16.72 -21.66 -41.34
N GLU A 156 16.43 -22.96 -41.16
CA GLU A 156 15.77 -23.81 -42.18
C GLU A 156 14.33 -24.21 -41.78
N GLN A 157 13.55 -24.70 -42.74
CA GLN A 157 12.19 -25.20 -42.50
C GLN A 157 12.21 -26.68 -42.12
N ALA A 158 11.65 -27.01 -40.97
CA ALA A 158 11.36 -28.37 -40.54
C ALA A 158 9.90 -28.75 -40.83
N VAL A 159 9.63 -30.05 -40.97
CA VAL A 159 8.27 -30.59 -41.05
C VAL A 159 8.06 -31.58 -39.91
N ILE A 160 7.06 -31.31 -39.07
CA ILE A 160 6.68 -32.17 -37.96
C ILE A 160 5.50 -33.04 -38.40
N TYR A 161 5.61 -34.35 -38.20
CA TYR A 161 4.60 -35.34 -38.51
C TYR A 161 4.07 -35.93 -37.20
N PHE A 162 2.76 -35.92 -37.02
CA PHE A 162 2.04 -36.47 -35.88
C PHE A 162 1.09 -37.58 -36.34
N ASN A 163 1.15 -38.75 -35.72
CA ASN A 163 0.28 -39.88 -36.01
C ASN A 163 -0.93 -39.80 -35.09
N ARG A 164 -2.00 -39.18 -35.58
CA ARG A 164 -3.23 -38.98 -34.80
C ARG A 164 -3.78 -40.32 -34.31
N SER A 165 -3.72 -41.37 -35.12
CA SER A 165 -4.23 -42.71 -34.75
C SER A 165 -3.48 -43.40 -33.60
N ALA A 166 -2.24 -42.98 -33.32
CA ALA A 166 -1.38 -43.48 -32.25
C ALA A 166 -1.44 -42.65 -30.94
N SER A 167 -2.06 -41.46 -30.95
CA SER A 167 -2.30 -40.69 -29.72
C SER A 167 -3.53 -41.22 -28.99
N ASP A 168 -3.37 -41.67 -27.75
CA ASP A 168 -4.53 -42.09 -26.94
C ASP A 168 -5.48 -40.92 -26.60
N ILE A 169 -4.99 -39.68 -26.73
CA ILE A 169 -5.73 -38.44 -26.43
C ILE A 169 -6.41 -37.90 -27.70
N LEU A 170 -5.65 -37.65 -28.77
CA LEU A 170 -6.13 -36.88 -29.93
C LEU A 170 -6.72 -37.73 -31.07
N ARG A 171 -6.70 -39.07 -30.97
CA ARG A 171 -7.12 -40.00 -32.06
C ARG A 171 -8.52 -39.78 -32.66
N TYR A 172 -9.45 -39.21 -31.90
CA TYR A 172 -10.83 -38.97 -32.34
C TYR A 172 -11.13 -37.49 -32.64
N HIS A 173 -10.16 -36.59 -32.44
CA HIS A 173 -10.37 -35.15 -32.61
C HIS A 173 -10.27 -34.75 -34.09
N ALA A 174 -11.21 -33.92 -34.56
CA ALA A 174 -11.34 -33.55 -35.97
C ALA A 174 -10.29 -32.51 -36.43
N ARG A 175 -9.69 -31.79 -35.47
CA ARG A 175 -8.62 -30.81 -35.66
C ARG A 175 -7.42 -31.24 -34.82
N VAL A 176 -6.22 -31.03 -35.36
CA VAL A 176 -4.96 -31.13 -34.61
C VAL A 176 -4.16 -29.86 -34.88
N GLN A 177 -3.78 -29.20 -33.81
CA GLN A 177 -3.00 -27.97 -33.75
C GLN A 177 -1.78 -28.24 -32.87
N MET A 178 -0.72 -27.46 -33.03
CA MET A 178 0.50 -27.56 -32.23
C MET A 178 0.89 -26.20 -31.66
N HIS A 179 1.18 -26.15 -30.36
CA HIS A 179 1.88 -25.02 -29.75
C HIS A 179 3.37 -25.30 -29.89
N VAL A 180 4.15 -24.39 -30.47
CA VAL A 180 5.61 -24.54 -30.65
C VAL A 180 6.34 -23.27 -30.28
N LYS A 181 7.40 -23.42 -29.47
CA LYS A 181 8.39 -22.37 -29.18
C LYS A 181 9.77 -22.99 -29.08
N PHE A 182 10.79 -22.14 -29.13
CA PHE A 182 12.19 -22.54 -29.13
C PHE A 182 12.86 -22.17 -27.81
N ASN A 183 13.99 -22.81 -27.50
CA ASN A 183 14.87 -22.46 -26.38
C ASN A 183 14.13 -22.35 -25.02
N GLY A 184 13.64 -23.47 -24.47
CA GLY A 184 12.92 -23.51 -23.19
C GLY A 184 11.58 -22.76 -23.16
N TRP A 185 10.85 -22.74 -24.28
CA TRP A 185 9.64 -21.93 -24.50
C TRP A 185 9.86 -20.38 -24.53
N GLU A 186 11.12 -19.90 -24.53
CA GLU A 186 11.42 -18.45 -24.48
C GLU A 186 11.33 -17.74 -25.84
N LEU A 187 11.55 -18.44 -26.96
CA LEU A 187 11.67 -17.84 -28.30
C LEU A 187 10.48 -18.24 -29.19
N GLU A 188 9.79 -17.27 -29.79
CA GLU A 188 8.70 -17.53 -30.74
C GLU A 188 9.23 -17.78 -32.17
N GLY A 189 8.52 -18.62 -32.93
CA GLY A 189 8.84 -18.90 -34.33
C GLY A 189 8.26 -17.85 -35.30
N PRO A 190 8.79 -17.73 -36.54
CA PRO A 190 8.26 -16.84 -37.57
C PRO A 190 6.80 -17.15 -37.96
N ASN A 191 6.35 -18.39 -37.78
CA ASN A 191 4.98 -18.83 -38.05
C ASN A 191 3.99 -18.47 -36.93
N GLY A 192 4.47 -17.85 -35.84
CA GLY A 192 3.72 -17.70 -34.60
C GLY A 192 3.75 -18.98 -33.76
N SER A 193 3.27 -18.87 -32.52
CA SER A 193 3.37 -19.94 -31.52
C SER A 193 2.40 -21.09 -31.74
N TRP A 194 1.32 -20.90 -32.50
CA TRP A 194 0.29 -21.92 -32.73
C TRP A 194 0.12 -22.21 -34.23
N ILE A 195 0.25 -23.49 -34.61
CA ILE A 195 0.25 -23.94 -36.00
C ILE A 195 -0.75 -25.09 -36.16
N ASP A 196 -1.71 -24.95 -37.08
CA ASP A 196 -2.62 -26.05 -37.45
C ASP A 196 -1.89 -27.13 -38.28
N LEU A 197 -2.08 -28.40 -37.93
CA LEU A 197 -1.62 -29.53 -38.74
C LEU A 197 -2.67 -29.87 -39.80
N SER A 198 -2.21 -30.36 -40.95
CA SER A 198 -3.07 -30.85 -42.03
C SER A 198 -2.86 -32.35 -42.27
N PRO A 199 -3.89 -33.13 -42.64
CA PRO A 199 -3.73 -34.52 -43.05
C PRO A 199 -2.69 -34.68 -44.15
N SER A 200 -1.81 -35.67 -44.03
CA SER A 200 -0.67 -35.90 -44.92
C SER A 200 -0.64 -37.31 -45.45
N SER A 201 -0.82 -37.46 -46.76
CA SER A 201 -0.67 -38.74 -47.47
C SER A 201 0.80 -39.17 -47.67
N ALA A 202 1.74 -38.34 -47.22
CA ALA A 202 3.15 -38.48 -47.60
C ALA A 202 3.84 -39.74 -47.04
N ALA A 203 3.27 -40.40 -46.02
CA ALA A 203 3.88 -41.56 -45.38
C ALA A 203 3.71 -42.90 -46.11
N GLY A 204 2.74 -43.03 -47.03
CA GLY A 204 2.49 -44.26 -47.81
C GLY A 204 2.03 -45.50 -47.03
N GLY A 205 1.96 -45.44 -45.70
CA GLY A 205 1.51 -46.52 -44.81
C GLY A 205 0.06 -46.37 -44.31
N PRO A 206 -0.44 -47.31 -43.48
CA PRO A 206 -1.81 -47.32 -42.97
C PRO A 206 -2.10 -46.32 -41.83
N ALA A 207 -1.10 -45.56 -41.37
CA ALA A 207 -1.22 -44.66 -40.23
C ALA A 207 -1.79 -43.26 -40.60
N ASP A 208 -2.58 -42.69 -39.69
CA ASP A 208 -3.27 -41.39 -39.86
C ASP A 208 -2.32 -40.22 -39.54
N TRP A 209 -1.46 -39.90 -40.51
CA TRP A 209 -0.44 -38.86 -40.39
C TRP A 209 -1.00 -37.46 -40.67
N TRP A 210 -0.65 -36.54 -39.79
CA TRP A 210 -0.91 -35.11 -39.86
C TRP A 210 0.42 -34.37 -39.84
N ALA A 211 0.56 -33.27 -40.58
CA ALA A 211 1.83 -32.56 -40.71
C ALA A 211 1.67 -31.04 -40.61
N ALA A 212 2.67 -30.40 -40.00
CA ALA A 212 2.85 -28.94 -39.98
C ALA A 212 4.28 -28.58 -40.39
N LYS A 213 4.41 -27.42 -41.05
CA LYS A 213 5.69 -26.81 -41.38
C LYS A 213 6.05 -25.81 -40.29
N VAL A 214 7.31 -25.82 -39.86
CA VAL A 214 7.84 -24.94 -38.83
C VAL A 214 9.13 -24.33 -39.36
N ASP A 215 9.17 -23.01 -39.49
CA ASP A 215 10.39 -22.27 -39.82
C ASP A 215 11.20 -22.09 -38.54
N VAL A 216 12.42 -22.62 -38.53
CA VAL A 216 13.27 -22.65 -37.33
C VAL A 216 14.09 -21.36 -37.24
N PRO A 217 14.02 -20.57 -36.15
CA PRO A 217 14.84 -19.37 -35.98
C PRO A 217 16.35 -19.65 -36.07
N GLU A 218 17.15 -18.70 -36.57
CA GLU A 218 18.63 -18.82 -36.59
C GLU A 218 19.25 -18.93 -35.17
N GLU A 219 18.52 -18.46 -34.17
CA GLU A 219 18.91 -18.43 -32.75
C GLU A 219 18.49 -19.67 -31.96
N ALA A 220 17.78 -20.61 -32.60
CA ALA A 220 17.24 -21.78 -31.93
C ALA A 220 18.26 -22.93 -31.80
N PHE A 221 18.33 -23.55 -30.62
CA PHE A 221 19.09 -24.79 -30.35
C PHE A 221 18.19 -25.94 -29.88
N GLU A 222 16.92 -25.67 -29.61
CA GLU A 222 15.89 -26.68 -29.30
C GLU A 222 14.49 -26.15 -29.63
N MET A 223 13.59 -27.07 -29.93
CA MET A 223 12.19 -26.83 -30.27
C MET A 223 11.31 -27.60 -29.28
N ASN A 224 10.44 -26.89 -28.58
CA ASN A 224 9.54 -27.38 -27.55
C ASN A 224 8.11 -27.25 -28.05
N TYR A 225 7.31 -28.31 -27.98
CA TYR A 225 5.94 -28.29 -28.50
C TYR A 225 4.99 -29.28 -27.82
N ILE A 226 3.70 -28.99 -27.94
CA ILE A 226 2.59 -29.86 -27.55
C ILE A 226 1.55 -29.91 -28.67
N PHE A 227 0.79 -31.00 -28.77
CA PHE A 227 -0.33 -31.10 -29.72
C PHE A 227 -1.65 -30.86 -28.98
N SER A 228 -2.64 -30.27 -29.64
CA SER A 228 -3.95 -29.94 -29.07
C SER A 228 -5.05 -29.97 -30.13
N ASP A 229 -6.31 -30.09 -29.70
CA ASP A 229 -7.49 -29.88 -30.55
C ASP A 229 -7.84 -28.39 -30.74
N GLY A 230 -7.28 -27.49 -29.93
CA GLY A 230 -7.61 -26.07 -29.89
C GLY A 230 -8.89 -25.75 -29.09
N GLU A 231 -9.52 -26.73 -28.45
CA GLU A 231 -10.73 -26.59 -27.61
C GLU A 231 -10.47 -26.94 -26.14
N GLY A 232 -9.22 -27.27 -25.78
CA GLY A 232 -8.75 -27.46 -24.40
C GLY A 232 -8.18 -28.86 -24.13
N THR A 233 -8.20 -29.77 -25.10
CA THR A 233 -7.55 -31.09 -25.01
C THR A 233 -6.15 -31.00 -25.58
N SER A 234 -5.14 -31.52 -24.88
CA SER A 234 -3.75 -31.54 -25.37
C SER A 234 -3.01 -32.83 -25.05
N ASP A 235 -2.24 -33.31 -26.03
CA ASP A 235 -1.23 -34.35 -25.84
C ASP A 235 0.13 -33.67 -25.63
N ASN A 236 0.63 -33.73 -24.39
CA ASN A 236 1.87 -33.08 -23.94
C ASN A 236 2.88 -34.09 -23.36
N ASN A 237 2.91 -35.32 -23.90
CA ASN A 237 3.87 -36.34 -23.49
C ASN A 237 3.81 -36.66 -21.98
N SER A 238 2.60 -36.81 -21.43
CA SER A 238 2.37 -37.00 -19.98
C SER A 238 2.99 -35.89 -19.09
N GLY A 239 2.99 -34.64 -19.56
CA GLY A 239 3.52 -33.49 -18.81
C GLY A 239 5.04 -33.34 -18.88
N GLN A 240 5.69 -33.82 -19.95
CA GLN A 240 7.11 -33.60 -20.23
C GLN A 240 7.37 -32.80 -21.50
N ASP A 241 6.30 -32.40 -22.21
CA ASP A 241 6.32 -31.80 -23.55
C ASP A 241 7.07 -32.68 -24.59
N TYR A 242 7.05 -32.24 -25.85
CA TYR A 242 7.91 -32.80 -26.88
C TYR A 242 9.07 -31.85 -27.16
N LEU A 243 10.28 -32.40 -27.17
CA LEU A 243 11.52 -31.67 -27.38
C LEU A 243 12.28 -32.26 -28.57
N THR A 244 12.67 -31.41 -29.52
CA THR A 244 13.58 -31.74 -30.62
C THR A 244 14.81 -30.82 -30.55
N VAL A 245 16.01 -31.40 -30.58
CA VAL A 245 17.27 -30.64 -30.59
C VAL A 245 17.51 -30.06 -31.98
N ILE A 246 17.92 -28.80 -32.05
CA ILE A 246 18.24 -28.10 -33.30
C ILE A 246 19.75 -27.93 -33.42
N GLN A 247 20.28 -28.14 -34.63
CA GLN A 247 21.66 -27.85 -34.95
C GLN A 247 21.79 -26.39 -35.44
N GLY A 248 22.35 -25.53 -34.59
CA GLY A 248 22.51 -24.10 -34.86
C GLY A 248 23.88 -23.54 -34.46
N ARG A 249 24.08 -22.23 -34.70
CA ARG A 249 25.27 -21.50 -34.21
C ARG A 249 25.11 -21.05 -32.76
N MET A 250 23.87 -20.80 -32.33
CA MET A 250 23.55 -20.53 -30.94
C MET A 250 23.68 -21.82 -30.13
N THR A 251 24.30 -21.74 -28.96
CA THR A 251 24.34 -22.85 -27.99
C THR A 251 23.49 -22.49 -26.78
N ARG A 252 23.03 -23.51 -26.03
CA ARG A 252 22.31 -23.29 -24.76
C ARG A 252 23.09 -22.39 -23.81
N ASP A 253 24.41 -22.60 -23.68
CA ASP A 253 25.26 -21.78 -22.82
C ASP A 253 25.34 -20.32 -23.29
N ALA A 254 25.52 -20.08 -24.59
CA ALA A 254 25.55 -18.72 -25.15
C ALA A 254 24.19 -18.00 -25.04
N TRP A 255 23.09 -18.74 -25.17
CA TRP A 255 21.75 -18.23 -24.93
C TRP A 255 21.55 -17.83 -23.46
N LEU A 256 22.00 -18.66 -22.51
CA LEU A 256 21.92 -18.36 -21.08
C LEU A 256 22.82 -17.19 -20.68
N ASP A 257 24.06 -17.12 -21.20
CA ASP A 257 24.99 -16.00 -20.95
C ASP A 257 24.43 -14.65 -21.43
N ALA A 258 23.67 -14.64 -22.53
CA ALA A 258 22.99 -13.45 -23.06
C ALA A 258 21.58 -13.20 -22.46
N ALA A 259 21.07 -14.08 -21.60
CA ALA A 259 19.76 -13.91 -20.97
C ALA A 259 19.61 -12.60 -20.15
N PRO A 260 20.63 -12.14 -19.39
CA PRO A 260 20.56 -10.84 -18.71
C PRO A 260 20.43 -9.66 -19.67
N GLU A 261 21.07 -9.71 -20.83
CA GLU A 261 20.99 -8.67 -21.85
C GLU A 261 19.63 -8.69 -22.56
N ARG A 262 19.08 -9.87 -22.88
CA ARG A 262 17.71 -10.01 -23.41
C ARG A 262 16.64 -9.55 -22.42
N ALA A 263 16.77 -9.91 -21.15
CA ALA A 263 15.86 -9.45 -20.09
C ALA A 263 15.94 -7.93 -19.89
N ALA A 264 17.15 -7.35 -19.90
CA ALA A 264 17.33 -5.90 -19.84
C ALA A 264 16.77 -5.19 -21.09
N ALA A 265 16.87 -5.79 -22.27
CA ALA A 265 16.29 -5.25 -23.50
C ALA A 265 14.75 -5.29 -23.49
N ALA A 266 14.15 -6.40 -23.06
CA ALA A 266 12.70 -6.53 -22.91
C ALA A 266 12.15 -5.55 -21.85
N GLU A 267 12.84 -5.40 -20.71
CA GLU A 267 12.52 -4.41 -19.69
C GLU A 267 12.70 -2.98 -20.20
N ALA A 268 13.69 -2.70 -21.04
CA ALA A 268 13.89 -1.38 -21.65
C ALA A 268 12.77 -1.05 -22.66
N VAL A 269 12.30 -2.02 -23.44
CA VAL A 269 11.13 -1.86 -24.32
C VAL A 269 9.88 -1.59 -23.47
N ARG A 270 9.60 -2.42 -22.45
CA ARG A 270 8.42 -2.21 -21.58
C ARG A 270 8.48 -0.86 -20.86
N LYS A 271 9.66 -0.44 -20.36
CA LYS A 271 9.85 0.88 -19.74
C LYS A 271 9.70 2.04 -20.72
N GLU A 272 10.08 1.87 -21.98
CA GLU A 272 9.86 2.87 -23.02
C GLU A 272 8.38 2.97 -23.41
N GLU A 273 7.65 1.85 -23.44
CA GLU A 273 6.19 1.81 -23.62
C GLU A 273 5.44 2.42 -22.42
N GLU A 274 5.81 2.03 -21.20
CA GLU A 274 5.32 2.64 -19.95
C GLU A 274 5.61 4.14 -19.91
N ARG A 275 6.81 4.60 -20.32
CA ARG A 275 7.16 6.02 -20.42
C ARG A 275 6.30 6.74 -21.43
N ARG A 276 6.08 6.16 -22.63
CA ARG A 276 5.20 6.74 -23.66
C ARG A 276 3.75 6.81 -23.19
N ALA A 277 3.26 5.78 -22.52
CA ALA A 277 1.93 5.76 -21.92
C ALA A 277 1.80 6.81 -20.81
N ALA A 278 2.77 6.90 -19.89
CA ALA A 278 2.80 7.91 -18.84
C ALA A 278 2.88 9.34 -19.40
N GLU A 279 3.67 9.56 -20.46
CA GLU A 279 3.72 10.85 -21.16
C GLU A 279 2.43 11.17 -21.92
N ALA A 280 1.70 10.18 -22.43
CA ALA A 280 0.38 10.39 -23.02
C ALA A 280 -0.64 10.76 -21.92
N THR A 281 -0.72 9.98 -20.85
CA THR A 281 -1.58 10.23 -19.69
C THR A 281 -1.29 11.59 -19.04
N GLU A 282 -0.02 12.01 -18.92
CA GLU A 282 0.32 13.33 -18.38
C GLU A 282 -0.04 14.48 -19.34
N ARG A 283 0.04 14.27 -20.67
CA ARG A 283 -0.46 15.25 -21.65
C ARG A 283 -1.98 15.39 -21.56
N GLU A 284 -2.71 14.29 -21.46
CA GLU A 284 -4.16 14.28 -21.27
C GLU A 284 -4.56 14.93 -19.93
N ARG A 285 -3.89 14.55 -18.82
CA ARG A 285 -4.10 15.18 -17.50
C ARG A 285 -3.86 16.69 -17.55
N ARG A 286 -2.81 17.16 -18.24
CA ARG A 286 -2.56 18.60 -18.44
C ARG A 286 -3.63 19.29 -19.27
N GLN A 287 -4.20 18.63 -20.27
CA GLN A 287 -5.32 19.17 -21.05
C GLN A 287 -6.59 19.26 -20.20
N VAL A 288 -6.91 18.22 -19.43
CA VAL A 288 -8.05 18.22 -18.50
C VAL A 288 -7.90 19.31 -17.44
N LEU A 289 -6.71 19.47 -16.84
CA LEU A 289 -6.44 20.54 -15.87
C LEU A 289 -6.51 21.93 -16.51
N ASP A 290 -6.01 22.12 -17.73
CA ASP A 290 -6.13 23.40 -18.46
C ASP A 290 -7.60 23.73 -18.79
N GLN A 291 -8.41 22.72 -19.14
CA GLN A 291 -9.85 22.89 -19.34
C GLN A 291 -10.57 23.21 -18.02
N GLN A 292 -10.25 22.53 -16.92
CA GLN A 292 -10.79 22.85 -15.60
C GLN A 292 -10.40 24.27 -15.15
N ASP A 293 -9.16 24.71 -15.39
CA ASP A 293 -8.73 26.09 -15.09
C ASP A 293 -9.59 27.11 -15.86
N ARG A 294 -9.90 26.85 -17.14
CA ARG A 294 -10.80 27.69 -17.95
C ARG A 294 -12.24 27.66 -17.46
N GLU A 295 -12.80 26.48 -17.18
CA GLU A 295 -14.18 26.34 -16.68
C GLU A 295 -14.35 27.00 -15.31
N ASN A 296 -13.35 26.89 -14.43
CA ASN A 296 -13.33 27.59 -13.14
C ASN A 296 -13.20 29.11 -13.29
N ALA A 297 -12.35 29.58 -14.20
CA ALA A 297 -12.19 31.00 -14.51
C ALA A 297 -13.49 31.61 -15.07
N LYS A 298 -14.11 30.93 -16.03
CA LYS A 298 -15.42 31.27 -16.60
C LYS A 298 -16.50 31.30 -15.53
N ALA A 299 -16.62 30.26 -14.71
CA ALA A 299 -17.61 30.22 -13.63
C ALA A 299 -17.37 31.32 -12.57
N ARG A 300 -16.12 31.76 -12.35
CA ARG A 300 -15.78 32.91 -11.50
C ARG A 300 -16.21 34.24 -12.15
N ALA A 301 -16.02 34.39 -13.46
CA ALA A 301 -16.50 35.56 -14.22
C ALA A 301 -18.04 35.60 -14.32
N GLU A 302 -18.71 34.46 -14.49
CA GLU A 302 -20.18 34.35 -14.48
C GLU A 302 -20.76 34.71 -13.10
N ARG A 303 -20.21 34.17 -12.00
CA ARG A 303 -20.60 34.57 -10.64
C ARG A 303 -20.40 36.07 -10.39
N LEU A 304 -19.33 36.66 -10.91
CA LEU A 304 -19.11 38.10 -10.85
C LEU A 304 -20.17 38.87 -11.63
N ARG A 305 -20.53 38.39 -12.84
CA ARG A 305 -21.59 38.97 -13.69
C ARG A 305 -22.97 38.93 -13.01
N GLU A 306 -23.33 37.79 -12.41
CA GLU A 306 -24.58 37.64 -11.64
C GLU A 306 -24.61 38.57 -10.44
N ARG A 307 -23.53 38.60 -9.65
CA ARG A 307 -23.42 39.43 -8.45
C ARG A 307 -23.52 40.92 -8.79
N ILE A 308 -22.86 41.35 -9.87
CA ILE A 308 -23.02 42.70 -10.45
C ILE A 308 -24.47 42.97 -10.86
N SER A 309 -25.17 42.03 -11.49
CA SER A 309 -26.57 42.19 -11.89
C SER A 309 -27.51 42.30 -10.67
N GLN A 310 -27.24 41.59 -9.59
CA GLN A 310 -27.97 41.70 -8.32
C GLN A 310 -27.74 43.07 -7.68
N TYR A 311 -26.49 43.55 -7.65
CA TYR A 311 -26.16 44.90 -7.18
C TYR A 311 -26.85 46.00 -8.01
N GLN A 312 -26.98 45.80 -9.33
CA GLN A 312 -27.76 46.68 -10.22
C GLN A 312 -29.23 46.73 -9.84
N GLN A 313 -29.88 45.59 -9.60
CA GLN A 313 -31.29 45.56 -9.18
C GLN A 313 -31.51 46.19 -7.79
N GLY A 314 -30.60 45.96 -6.84
CA GLY A 314 -30.65 46.56 -5.51
C GLY A 314 -30.59 48.09 -5.55
N ALA A 315 -29.55 48.65 -6.18
CA ALA A 315 -29.35 50.10 -6.26
C ALA A 315 -30.54 50.85 -6.92
N PHE A 316 -31.20 50.25 -7.92
CA PHE A 316 -32.40 50.83 -8.54
C PHE A 316 -33.63 50.85 -7.61
N SER A 317 -33.66 50.04 -6.55
CA SER A 317 -34.77 49.98 -5.60
C SER A 317 -34.64 50.94 -4.40
N GLU A 318 -33.45 51.47 -4.14
CA GLU A 318 -33.08 52.16 -2.89
C GLU A 318 -33.29 53.71 -2.93
N MET A 319 -33.75 54.28 -4.05
CA MET A 319 -33.74 55.75 -4.29
C MET A 319 -34.74 56.62 -3.48
N SER A 320 -35.57 56.08 -2.57
CA SER A 320 -36.49 56.94 -1.79
C SER A 320 -37.00 56.35 -0.48
N TYR A 321 -36.91 57.11 0.61
CA TYR A 321 -37.74 56.92 1.81
C TYR A 321 -39.07 57.67 1.64
N ARG A 322 -40.18 57.07 2.12
CA ARG A 322 -41.49 57.75 2.19
C ARG A 322 -41.58 58.56 3.46
N ASP A 323 -41.70 59.89 3.31
CA ASP A 323 -42.12 60.78 4.39
C ASP A 323 -43.47 61.43 4.03
N GLY A 324 -44.55 60.83 4.53
CA GLY A 324 -45.91 61.23 4.16
C GLY A 324 -46.17 61.18 2.64
N PRO A 325 -46.80 62.21 2.04
CA PRO A 325 -47.11 62.27 0.61
C PRO A 325 -45.92 62.69 -0.29
N ILE A 326 -44.73 62.96 0.27
CA ILE A 326 -43.56 63.46 -0.48
C ILE A 326 -42.39 62.48 -0.28
N THR A 327 -41.90 61.88 -1.36
CA THR A 327 -40.65 61.09 -1.33
C THR A 327 -39.45 62.02 -1.42
N ARG A 328 -38.57 61.96 -0.42
CA ARG A 328 -37.29 62.71 -0.39
C ARG A 328 -36.12 61.71 -0.49
N PRO A 329 -35.07 62.00 -1.28
CA PRO A 329 -33.90 61.12 -1.35
C PRO A 329 -33.06 61.24 -0.08
N ALA A 330 -32.74 60.11 0.55
CA ALA A 330 -31.86 60.07 1.73
C ALA A 330 -30.38 60.33 1.39
N TRP A 331 -30.00 60.15 0.12
CA TRP A 331 -28.65 60.42 -0.38
C TRP A 331 -28.65 60.79 -1.86
N ARG A 332 -27.54 61.35 -2.36
CA ARG A 332 -27.25 61.55 -3.80
C ARG A 332 -25.75 61.59 -4.07
N THR A 333 -25.34 61.50 -5.33
CA THR A 333 -23.93 61.72 -5.74
C THR A 333 -23.78 62.93 -6.65
N GLU A 334 -22.60 63.53 -6.63
CA GLU A 334 -22.20 64.62 -7.53
C GLU A 334 -20.82 64.27 -8.14
N PRO A 335 -20.74 63.88 -9.44
CA PRO A 335 -21.82 63.78 -10.42
C PRO A 335 -22.86 62.70 -10.10
N ALA A 336 -24.08 62.89 -10.62
CA ALA A 336 -25.22 61.98 -10.42
C ALA A 336 -25.04 60.59 -11.08
N VAL A 337 -24.05 60.46 -11.97
CA VAL A 337 -23.60 59.19 -12.57
C VAL A 337 -22.14 59.02 -12.20
N LEU A 338 -21.84 58.00 -11.39
CA LEU A 338 -20.47 57.65 -11.03
C LEU A 338 -19.77 56.97 -12.21
N ARG A 339 -18.45 57.12 -12.31
CA ARG A 339 -17.63 56.58 -13.41
C ARG A 339 -16.32 56.02 -12.87
N GLN A 340 -15.86 54.90 -13.43
CA GLN A 340 -14.61 54.24 -13.03
C GLN A 340 -13.40 55.18 -13.14
N GLY A 341 -12.55 55.19 -12.11
CA GLY A 341 -11.36 56.04 -12.04
C GLY A 341 -11.64 57.54 -11.86
N GLN A 342 -12.89 57.94 -11.59
CA GLN A 342 -13.25 59.35 -11.36
C GLN A 342 -13.50 59.63 -9.88
N LYS A 343 -13.25 60.88 -9.47
CA LYS A 343 -13.66 61.40 -8.16
C LYS A 343 -15.12 61.84 -8.21
N ALA A 344 -15.87 61.51 -7.16
CA ALA A 344 -17.24 61.94 -6.96
C ALA A 344 -17.47 62.32 -5.50
N LYS A 345 -18.51 63.12 -5.25
CA LYS A 345 -19.00 63.36 -3.90
C LYS A 345 -20.19 62.46 -3.61
N LEU A 346 -20.23 61.90 -2.41
CA LEU A 346 -21.38 61.21 -1.85
C LEU A 346 -21.99 62.13 -0.78
N LEU A 347 -23.27 62.47 -0.96
CA LEU A 347 -24.02 63.35 -0.08
C LEU A 347 -25.13 62.56 0.62
N TYR A 348 -25.18 62.60 1.94
CA TYR A 348 -26.16 61.93 2.79
C TYR A 348 -26.98 62.96 3.58
N ASN A 349 -28.29 62.75 3.69
CA ASN A 349 -29.21 63.63 4.40
C ASN A 349 -29.60 63.03 5.76
N ALA A 350 -28.95 63.50 6.82
CA ALA A 350 -29.12 62.94 8.15
C ALA A 350 -30.57 63.04 8.66
N LYS A 351 -31.36 64.02 8.20
CA LYS A 351 -32.76 64.24 8.63
C LYS A 351 -33.78 63.25 8.05
N VAL A 352 -33.44 62.43 7.05
CA VAL A 352 -34.40 61.53 6.38
C VAL A 352 -34.14 60.06 6.69
N GLY A 353 -32.91 59.70 7.05
CA GLY A 353 -32.52 58.33 7.41
C GLY A 353 -32.67 57.99 8.90
N PRO A 354 -32.27 56.78 9.33
CA PRO A 354 -32.24 56.32 10.73
C PRO A 354 -31.40 57.16 11.71
N LEU A 355 -30.75 58.23 11.26
CA LEU A 355 -29.96 59.13 12.10
C LEU A 355 -30.70 60.45 12.40
N TYR A 356 -31.97 60.60 12.01
CA TYR A 356 -32.70 61.89 12.05
C TYR A 356 -32.88 62.51 13.43
N TRP A 357 -32.85 61.70 14.49
CA TRP A 357 -33.03 62.15 15.88
C TRP A 357 -31.72 62.52 16.59
N LEU A 358 -30.56 62.33 15.94
CA LEU A 358 -29.26 62.59 16.55
C LEU A 358 -28.87 64.06 16.36
N GLU A 359 -28.73 64.79 17.46
CA GLU A 359 -28.16 66.14 17.44
C GLU A 359 -26.64 66.06 17.20
N MET A 360 -26.23 66.24 15.94
CA MET A 360 -24.83 66.30 15.48
C MET A 360 -24.14 67.58 16.02
N GLY A 361 -23.77 67.56 17.30
CA GLY A 361 -23.61 68.76 18.13
C GLY A 361 -22.21 69.34 18.35
N ASP A 362 -21.13 68.68 17.91
CA ASP A 362 -19.74 69.07 18.25
C ASP A 362 -18.86 69.46 17.04
N GLY A 363 -19.38 69.33 15.82
CA GLY A 363 -18.64 69.59 14.58
C GLY A 363 -17.87 68.39 14.04
N THR A 364 -17.88 67.25 14.73
CA THR A 364 -17.57 65.96 14.11
C THR A 364 -18.79 65.51 13.30
N GLY A 365 -18.57 65.12 12.05
CA GLY A 365 -19.63 64.59 11.20
C GLY A 365 -19.81 63.09 11.40
N PRO A 366 -20.80 62.48 10.73
CA PRO A 366 -20.82 61.04 10.59
C PRO A 366 -19.64 60.55 9.74
N VAL A 367 -19.27 59.28 9.91
CA VAL A 367 -18.24 58.58 9.13
C VAL A 367 -18.93 57.77 8.04
N LEU A 368 -18.49 57.96 6.79
CA LEU A 368 -18.89 57.13 5.65
C LEU A 368 -17.94 55.94 5.58
N HIS A 369 -18.45 54.73 5.78
CA HIS A 369 -17.72 53.50 5.50
C HIS A 369 -18.11 53.07 4.09
N ILE A 370 -17.13 52.95 3.18
CA ILE A 370 -17.39 52.68 1.77
C ILE A 370 -16.39 51.67 1.21
N GLY A 371 -16.88 50.72 0.42
CA GLY A 371 -16.08 49.82 -0.41
C GLY A 371 -16.74 49.64 -1.77
N HIS A 372 -16.16 48.78 -2.62
CA HIS A 372 -16.73 48.46 -3.93
C HIS A 372 -16.98 46.96 -4.09
N ASN A 373 -17.85 46.60 -5.04
CA ASN A 373 -18.04 45.21 -5.51
C ASN A 373 -18.33 44.16 -4.41
N GLY A 374 -18.96 44.58 -3.30
CA GLY A 374 -19.16 43.79 -2.09
C GLY A 374 -18.07 44.01 -1.03
N TRP A 375 -17.88 45.25 -0.60
CA TRP A 375 -16.93 45.65 0.48
C TRP A 375 -15.44 45.34 0.21
N GLN A 376 -15.03 45.27 -1.06
CA GLN A 376 -13.62 45.27 -1.44
C GLN A 376 -12.99 46.64 -1.14
N ASN A 377 -11.73 46.62 -0.69
CA ASN A 377 -10.92 47.79 -0.32
C ASN A 377 -11.70 48.84 0.51
N PRO A 378 -12.24 48.47 1.69
CA PRO A 378 -13.06 49.36 2.49
C PRO A 378 -12.24 50.56 2.99
N GLN A 379 -12.87 51.73 2.98
CA GLN A 379 -12.34 53.02 3.42
C GLN A 379 -13.31 53.67 4.40
N GLU A 380 -12.76 54.42 5.35
CA GLU A 380 -13.52 55.21 6.31
C GLU A 380 -13.24 56.69 6.05
N LEU A 381 -14.29 57.43 5.70
CA LEU A 381 -14.20 58.81 5.24
C LEU A 381 -15.05 59.71 6.14
N GLN A 382 -14.39 60.62 6.86
CA GLN A 382 -15.07 61.60 7.71
C GLN A 382 -15.92 62.54 6.84
N MET A 383 -17.24 62.49 6.99
CA MET A 383 -18.13 63.40 6.26
C MET A 383 -18.08 64.81 6.86
N THR A 384 -18.30 65.82 6.01
CA THR A 384 -18.34 67.24 6.40
C THR A 384 -19.65 67.88 5.96
N ARG A 385 -20.12 68.93 6.64
CA ARG A 385 -21.43 69.53 6.33
C ARG A 385 -21.41 70.21 4.96
N ALA A 386 -22.31 69.80 4.07
CA ALA A 386 -22.38 70.29 2.70
C ALA A 386 -22.80 71.77 2.65
N LYS A 387 -22.29 72.51 1.66
CA LYS A 387 -22.64 73.93 1.49
C LYS A 387 -24.03 74.06 0.85
N PRO A 388 -24.91 74.95 1.33
CA PRO A 388 -26.26 75.10 0.77
C PRO A 388 -26.20 75.51 -0.71
N LEU A 389 -27.01 74.85 -1.55
CA LEU A 389 -27.05 75.11 -2.99
C LEU A 389 -27.38 76.59 -3.29
N ASN A 390 -26.57 77.21 -4.15
CA ASN A 390 -26.80 78.59 -4.56
C ASN A 390 -28.05 78.72 -5.45
N LYS A 391 -28.91 79.68 -5.12
CA LYS A 391 -30.22 79.90 -5.76
C LYS A 391 -30.09 80.28 -7.24
N ALA A 392 -30.32 79.34 -8.15
CA ALA A 392 -30.26 79.58 -9.60
C ALA A 392 -31.38 78.92 -10.45
N SER A 393 -32.58 78.74 -9.91
CA SER A 393 -33.81 78.65 -10.72
C SER A 393 -35.04 79.05 -9.89
N LYS A 394 -35.96 79.82 -10.49
CA LYS A 394 -37.23 80.22 -9.87
C LYS A 394 -38.40 79.54 -10.58
N SER A 395 -39.11 78.66 -9.88
CA SER A 395 -40.53 78.41 -10.12
C SER A 395 -41.24 78.12 -8.81
N LYS A 396 -42.48 78.60 -8.68
CA LYS A 396 -43.23 78.71 -7.42
C LYS A 396 -43.48 77.35 -6.74
N ALA A 397 -42.92 77.19 -5.54
CA ALA A 397 -43.51 76.43 -4.44
C ALA A 397 -43.17 77.14 -3.12
N THR A 398 -44.08 77.12 -2.15
CA THR A 398 -43.98 77.85 -0.88
C THR A 398 -43.62 76.91 0.27
N GLU A 399 -42.34 76.81 0.63
CA GLU A 399 -41.87 76.29 1.92
C GLU A 399 -40.66 77.11 2.42
N PRO A 400 -40.46 77.23 3.75
CA PRO A 400 -39.32 77.94 4.32
C PRO A 400 -38.01 77.13 4.19
N ALA A 401 -36.92 77.81 3.84
CA ALA A 401 -35.61 77.18 3.65
C ALA A 401 -34.87 76.94 4.99
N SER A 402 -35.33 75.95 5.77
CA SER A 402 -34.78 75.63 7.11
C SER A 402 -34.43 74.16 7.37
N GLU A 403 -34.65 73.22 6.44
CA GLU A 403 -34.63 71.78 6.76
C GLU A 403 -33.97 70.84 5.75
N GLU A 404 -32.69 71.07 5.44
CA GLU A 404 -31.86 70.05 4.77
C GLU A 404 -30.47 70.00 5.41
N ASP A 405 -30.17 68.91 6.13
CA ASP A 405 -28.89 68.70 6.80
C ASP A 405 -28.05 67.65 6.03
N TRP A 406 -27.44 68.12 4.96
CA TRP A 406 -26.60 67.32 4.08
C TRP A 406 -25.15 67.25 4.57
N TRP A 407 -24.59 66.05 4.53
CA TRP A 407 -23.21 65.73 4.83
C TRP A 407 -22.54 65.16 3.57
N GLU A 408 -21.36 65.65 3.19
CA GLU A 408 -20.62 65.25 1.99
C GLU A 408 -19.24 64.65 2.33
N ALA A 409 -18.84 63.64 1.55
CA ALA A 409 -17.47 63.13 1.48
C ALA A 409 -17.04 62.99 0.01
N GLU A 410 -15.76 63.22 -0.28
CA GLU A 410 -15.16 62.94 -1.60
C GLU A 410 -14.68 61.48 -1.63
N VAL A 411 -15.11 60.74 -2.66
CA VAL A 411 -14.84 59.33 -2.89
C VAL A 411 -14.13 59.19 -4.23
N GLU A 412 -13.03 58.43 -4.25
CA GLU A 412 -12.36 58.04 -5.49
C GLU A 412 -12.90 56.69 -5.95
N VAL A 413 -13.58 56.68 -7.11
CA VAL A 413 -14.22 55.47 -7.64
C VAL A 413 -13.15 54.59 -8.28
N ALA A 414 -12.93 53.39 -7.74
CA ALA A 414 -11.88 52.50 -8.23
C ALA A 414 -12.06 52.16 -9.74
N PRO A 415 -10.98 51.95 -10.50
CA PRO A 415 -11.06 51.63 -11.93
C PRO A 415 -11.84 50.34 -12.25
N ASP A 416 -11.92 49.41 -11.29
CA ASP A 416 -12.65 48.14 -11.38
C ASP A 416 -14.01 48.18 -10.63
N ALA A 417 -14.40 49.31 -10.04
CA ALA A 417 -15.67 49.43 -9.34
C ALA A 417 -16.85 49.35 -10.32
N VAL A 418 -17.84 48.52 -9.99
CA VAL A 418 -19.12 48.41 -10.73
C VAL A 418 -20.30 48.80 -9.85
N VAL A 419 -20.17 48.59 -8.53
CA VAL A 419 -21.03 49.16 -7.50
C VAL A 419 -20.16 49.66 -6.35
N LEU A 420 -20.60 50.74 -5.69
CA LEU A 420 -20.12 51.14 -4.38
C LEU A 420 -21.11 50.66 -3.31
N ASN A 421 -20.59 50.00 -2.28
CA ASN A 421 -21.30 49.58 -1.07
C ASN A 421 -20.94 50.54 0.06
N TRP A 422 -21.90 51.11 0.76
CA TRP A 422 -21.59 52.03 1.85
C TRP A 422 -22.64 52.08 2.97
N VAL A 423 -22.20 52.50 4.14
CA VAL A 423 -23.02 52.80 5.33
C VAL A 423 -22.51 54.07 5.99
N VAL A 424 -23.35 54.70 6.81
CA VAL A 424 -23.00 55.94 7.52
C VAL A 424 -23.10 55.68 9.02
N GLN A 425 -22.00 55.86 9.75
CA GLN A 425 -21.90 55.68 11.20
C GLN A 425 -21.83 57.02 11.93
N TYR A 426 -22.46 57.13 13.09
CA TYR A 426 -22.20 58.20 14.06
C TYR A 426 -22.25 57.63 15.48
N TYR A 427 -21.11 57.67 16.19
CA TYR A 427 -20.86 56.91 17.42
C TYR A 427 -21.27 55.43 17.28
N GLU A 428 -22.27 54.97 18.04
CA GLU A 428 -22.73 53.57 18.05
C GLU A 428 -23.91 53.32 17.08
N HIS A 429 -24.35 54.34 16.33
CA HIS A 429 -25.51 54.27 15.45
C HIS A 429 -25.11 54.25 13.97
N PHE A 430 -25.86 53.50 13.16
CA PHE A 430 -25.61 53.32 11.74
C PHE A 430 -26.89 53.57 10.92
N ASP A 431 -26.76 54.25 9.79
CA ASP A 431 -27.61 53.99 8.64
C ASP A 431 -26.90 52.98 7.71
N ASN A 432 -27.38 51.74 7.77
CA ASN A 432 -26.99 50.64 6.90
C ASN A 432 -28.16 50.14 6.04
N ASN A 433 -29.13 51.00 5.72
CA ASN A 433 -30.30 50.65 4.90
C ASN A 433 -31.04 49.40 5.45
N ASN A 434 -31.35 49.39 6.75
CA ASN A 434 -31.96 48.26 7.47
C ASN A 434 -31.20 46.92 7.32
N GLY A 435 -29.86 46.97 7.25
CA GLY A 435 -28.99 45.81 7.06
C GLY A 435 -28.85 45.33 5.62
N ALA A 436 -29.30 46.11 4.63
CA ALA A 436 -29.09 45.82 3.22
C ALA A 436 -27.84 46.51 2.64
N ASP A 437 -27.27 47.49 3.35
CA ASP A 437 -26.30 48.50 2.89
C ASP A 437 -26.83 49.40 1.76
N HIS A 438 -26.35 50.64 1.67
CA HIS A 438 -26.64 51.52 0.54
C HIS A 438 -25.76 51.15 -0.66
N LYS A 439 -26.34 51.13 -1.86
CA LYS A 439 -25.64 50.75 -3.10
C LYS A 439 -25.77 51.83 -4.17
N THR A 440 -24.66 52.18 -4.80
CA THR A 440 -24.63 53.16 -5.90
C THR A 440 -23.89 52.58 -7.10
N LEU A 441 -24.48 52.70 -8.29
CA LEU A 441 -23.91 52.16 -9.53
C LEU A 441 -22.84 53.04 -10.14
N VAL A 442 -21.85 52.38 -10.72
CA VAL A 442 -20.75 52.98 -11.45
C VAL A 442 -20.88 52.62 -12.93
N GLU A 443 -20.87 53.63 -13.81
CA GLU A 443 -20.74 53.41 -15.25
C GLU A 443 -19.28 53.09 -15.62
N PHE A 444 -19.13 52.13 -16.53
CA PHE A 444 -17.83 51.72 -17.05
C PHE A 444 -17.16 52.87 -17.83
N THR A 445 -15.88 53.13 -17.54
CA THR A 445 -15.08 54.13 -18.27
C THR A 445 -13.61 53.71 -18.36
N GLY A 446 -13.31 52.72 -19.21
CA GLY A 446 -11.93 52.34 -19.52
C GLY A 446 -11.82 51.24 -20.59
N THR A 447 -11.02 51.52 -21.64
CA THR A 447 -10.41 50.65 -22.69
C THR A 447 -11.19 49.53 -23.39
N SER A 448 -12.12 48.83 -22.75
CA SER A 448 -12.98 47.83 -23.37
C SER A 448 -14.14 48.51 -24.11
N GLU A 449 -14.34 48.16 -25.38
CA GLU A 449 -15.38 48.80 -26.22
C GLU A 449 -16.82 48.42 -25.78
N SER A 450 -16.98 47.39 -24.94
CA SER A 450 -18.26 47.03 -24.32
C SER A 450 -18.10 46.31 -22.97
N ARG A 451 -19.22 46.18 -22.25
CA ARG A 451 -19.32 45.45 -20.97
C ARG A 451 -18.91 43.98 -21.11
N GLU A 452 -19.17 43.39 -22.27
CA GLU A 452 -18.85 41.99 -22.59
C GLU A 452 -17.34 41.79 -22.64
N ALA A 453 -16.61 42.67 -23.33
CA ALA A 453 -15.15 42.60 -23.45
C ALA A 453 -14.43 42.73 -22.08
N TRP A 454 -14.96 43.52 -21.15
CA TRP A 454 -14.43 43.55 -19.77
C TRP A 454 -14.60 42.21 -19.04
N PHE A 455 -15.73 41.51 -19.22
CA PHE A 455 -15.89 40.18 -18.63
C PHE A 455 -14.97 39.13 -19.26
N GLU A 456 -14.69 39.23 -20.56
CA GLU A 456 -13.73 38.37 -21.26
C GLU A 456 -12.29 38.60 -20.75
N GLU A 457 -11.90 39.86 -20.53
CA GLU A 457 -10.61 40.22 -19.92
C GLU A 457 -10.48 39.68 -18.48
N GLN A 458 -11.56 39.76 -17.68
CA GLN A 458 -11.59 39.19 -16.33
C GLN A 458 -11.56 37.64 -16.33
N GLU A 459 -12.21 36.97 -17.30
CA GLU A 459 -12.10 35.52 -17.47
C GLU A 459 -10.66 35.11 -17.82
N GLU A 460 -10.00 35.82 -18.74
CA GLU A 460 -8.59 35.54 -19.07
C GLU A 460 -7.66 35.80 -17.89
N GLN A 461 -7.88 36.88 -17.12
CA GLN A 461 -7.12 37.15 -15.89
C GLN A 461 -7.25 36.00 -14.88
N TYR A 462 -8.47 35.52 -14.62
CA TYR A 462 -8.69 34.39 -13.70
C TYR A 462 -8.07 33.08 -14.18
N TYR A 463 -8.04 32.85 -15.50
CA TYR A 463 -7.36 31.69 -16.08
C TYR A 463 -5.81 31.79 -15.95
N ARG A 464 -5.24 32.99 -16.11
CA ARG A 464 -3.80 33.23 -15.84
C ARG A 464 -3.47 33.03 -14.36
N GLU A 465 -4.26 33.60 -13.44
CA GLU A 465 -4.12 33.41 -11.98
C GLU A 465 -4.12 31.92 -11.60
N ALA A 466 -5.09 31.14 -12.11
CA ALA A 466 -5.21 29.70 -11.84
C ALA A 466 -3.97 28.93 -12.32
N ARG A 467 -3.46 29.22 -13.52
CA ARG A 467 -2.27 28.57 -14.08
C ARG A 467 -0.99 28.92 -13.33
N GLU A 468 -0.84 30.16 -12.85
CA GLU A 468 0.31 30.55 -12.02
C GLU A 468 0.27 29.87 -10.65
N GLN A 469 -0.90 29.81 -10.00
CA GLN A 469 -1.09 29.07 -8.75
C GLN A 469 -0.81 27.57 -8.91
N ARG A 470 -1.30 26.94 -9.99
CA ARG A 470 -1.01 25.55 -10.31
C ARG A 470 0.48 25.31 -10.53
N ARG A 471 1.16 26.16 -11.30
CA ARG A 471 2.60 26.04 -11.53
C ARG A 471 3.39 26.20 -10.23
N ALA A 472 3.04 27.16 -9.38
CA ALA A 472 3.69 27.35 -8.08
C ALA A 472 3.49 26.13 -7.15
N ALA A 473 2.29 25.53 -7.15
CA ALA A 473 2.01 24.30 -6.43
C ALA A 473 2.80 23.10 -6.97
N GLU A 474 2.89 22.94 -8.30
CA GLU A 474 3.70 21.90 -8.95
C GLU A 474 5.20 22.04 -8.64
N GLU A 475 5.75 23.27 -8.66
CA GLU A 475 7.15 23.55 -8.30
C GLU A 475 7.42 23.31 -6.81
N ALA A 476 6.49 23.71 -5.92
CA ALA A 476 6.60 23.48 -4.48
C ALA A 476 6.54 21.99 -4.10
N GLU A 477 5.61 21.23 -4.67
CA GLU A 477 5.48 19.79 -4.43
C GLU A 477 6.68 19.03 -5.00
N ARG A 478 7.22 19.42 -6.16
CA ARG A 478 8.48 18.86 -6.67
C ARG A 478 9.65 19.11 -5.71
N ALA A 479 9.83 20.33 -5.21
CA ALA A 479 10.92 20.64 -4.27
C ALA A 479 10.80 19.84 -2.96
N LYS A 480 9.58 19.62 -2.49
CA LYS A 480 9.26 18.78 -1.33
C LYS A 480 9.59 17.31 -1.59
N GLN A 481 9.26 16.78 -2.77
CA GLN A 481 9.62 15.42 -3.19
C GLN A 481 11.13 15.21 -3.30
N GLU A 482 11.87 16.17 -3.89
CA GLU A 482 13.33 16.10 -3.98
C GLU A 482 13.97 16.10 -2.57
N LYS A 483 13.49 16.94 -1.64
CA LYS A 483 13.94 16.93 -0.23
C LYS A 483 13.62 15.60 0.47
N ARG A 484 12.43 15.04 0.26
CA ARG A 484 12.02 13.74 0.82
C ARG A 484 12.90 12.59 0.30
N ALA A 485 13.23 12.57 -0.99
CA ALA A 485 14.10 11.57 -1.60
C ALA A 485 15.53 11.58 -1.00
N VAL A 486 16.08 12.75 -0.69
CA VAL A 486 17.38 12.87 0.01
C VAL A 486 17.33 12.32 1.43
N LEU A 487 16.32 12.72 2.22
CA LEU A 487 16.13 12.22 3.59
C LEU A 487 15.97 10.69 3.63
N ARG A 488 15.23 10.14 2.66
CA ARG A 488 15.01 8.70 2.56
C ARG A 488 16.29 7.93 2.23
N ARG A 489 17.09 8.38 1.25
CA ARG A 489 18.38 7.74 0.95
C ARG A 489 19.31 7.69 2.16
N ALA A 490 19.28 8.72 3.01
CA ALA A 490 20.03 8.74 4.26
C ALA A 490 19.49 7.71 5.28
N ALA A 491 18.16 7.55 5.37
CA ALA A 491 17.53 6.54 6.22
C ALA A 491 17.82 5.10 5.74
N GLU A 492 17.73 4.83 4.43
CA GLU A 492 18.10 3.55 3.81
C GLU A 492 19.58 3.20 4.08
N ALA A 493 20.48 4.17 3.95
CA ALA A 493 21.89 3.99 4.28
C ALA A 493 22.11 3.68 5.78
N LYS A 494 21.35 4.31 6.68
CA LYS A 494 21.37 3.98 8.12
C LYS A 494 20.87 2.56 8.37
N VAL A 495 19.73 2.16 7.79
CA VAL A 495 19.19 0.79 7.90
C VAL A 495 20.20 -0.26 7.41
N ALA A 496 20.87 -0.01 6.28
CA ALA A 496 21.92 -0.89 5.77
C ALA A 496 23.13 -0.98 6.72
N ALA A 497 23.57 0.14 7.32
CA ALA A 497 24.66 0.16 8.29
C ALA A 497 24.30 -0.61 9.58
N VAL A 498 23.07 -0.44 10.10
CA VAL A 498 22.55 -1.18 11.25
C VAL A 498 22.49 -2.68 10.95
N ARG A 499 21.95 -3.09 9.79
CA ARG A 499 21.96 -4.52 9.35
C ARG A 499 23.37 -5.09 9.29
N ARG A 500 24.35 -4.38 8.72
CA ARG A 500 25.77 -4.82 8.71
C ARG A 500 26.32 -5.01 10.12
N ARG A 501 26.07 -4.06 11.03
CA ARG A 501 26.54 -4.15 12.42
C ARG A 501 25.87 -5.30 13.19
N GLN A 502 24.56 -5.46 13.01
CA GLN A 502 23.80 -6.60 13.55
C GLN A 502 24.33 -7.93 13.02
N MET A 503 24.71 -8.06 11.74
CA MET A 503 25.28 -9.31 11.23
C MET A 503 26.71 -9.57 11.77
N ARG A 504 27.52 -8.54 11.99
CA ARG A 504 28.98 -8.64 12.26
C ARG A 504 29.40 -9.63 13.36
N HIS A 505 28.60 -9.80 14.43
CA HIS A 505 28.92 -10.73 15.52
C HIS A 505 28.83 -12.23 15.13
N MET A 506 28.05 -12.51 14.09
CA MET A 506 27.77 -13.84 13.54
C MET A 506 28.46 -14.03 12.18
N LEU A 507 28.53 -12.99 11.36
CA LEU A 507 28.94 -13.05 9.96
C LEU A 507 29.52 -11.71 9.49
N PHE A 508 30.75 -11.74 8.94
CA PHE A 508 31.38 -10.60 8.26
C PHE A 508 32.38 -11.07 7.20
N THR A 509 32.94 -10.13 6.44
CA THR A 509 33.96 -10.40 5.42
C THR A 509 35.20 -9.54 5.60
N GLU A 510 36.36 -10.02 5.18
CA GLU A 510 37.59 -9.20 5.08
C GLU A 510 38.00 -9.10 3.60
N PRO A 511 37.94 -7.90 2.98
CA PRO A 511 37.36 -6.65 3.49
C PRO A 511 35.82 -6.66 3.56
N ASP A 512 35.26 -5.68 4.27
CA ASP A 512 33.81 -5.49 4.43
C ASP A 512 33.12 -5.12 3.09
N ASP A 513 33.83 -4.44 2.16
CA ASP A 513 33.29 -4.04 0.85
C ASP A 513 33.58 -5.10 -0.22
N LEU A 514 32.57 -5.91 -0.58
CA LEU A 514 32.68 -6.94 -1.62
C LEU A 514 32.69 -6.29 -3.02
N ARG A 515 33.72 -6.57 -3.83
CA ARG A 515 33.79 -6.14 -5.23
C ARG A 515 33.85 -7.33 -6.19
N ALA A 516 33.19 -7.20 -7.33
CA ALA A 516 33.21 -8.22 -8.37
C ALA A 516 34.64 -8.42 -8.92
N GLY A 517 35.08 -9.68 -9.04
CA GLY A 517 36.45 -10.03 -9.43
C GLY A 517 37.47 -10.09 -8.27
N GLN A 518 37.06 -9.85 -7.03
CA GLN A 518 37.93 -9.86 -5.85
C GLN A 518 37.88 -11.19 -5.08
N THR A 519 38.97 -11.54 -4.37
CA THR A 519 38.94 -12.58 -3.33
C THR A 519 38.69 -11.97 -1.95
N ILE A 520 37.78 -12.56 -1.18
CA ILE A 520 37.43 -12.16 0.18
C ILE A 520 37.63 -13.32 1.17
N GLU A 521 37.86 -13.01 2.44
CA GLU A 521 37.70 -13.97 3.54
C GLU A 521 36.28 -13.85 4.11
N LEU A 522 35.55 -14.96 4.21
CA LEU A 522 34.24 -15.02 4.86
C LEU A 522 34.40 -15.55 6.29
N CYS A 523 34.02 -14.75 7.28
CA CYS A 523 34.15 -15.04 8.71
C CYS A 523 32.77 -15.34 9.33
N TYR A 524 32.58 -16.55 9.89
CA TYR A 524 31.31 -17.01 10.44
C TYR A 524 31.45 -17.60 11.85
N ASN A 525 30.59 -17.18 12.77
CA ASN A 525 30.54 -17.65 14.16
C ASN A 525 29.24 -18.46 14.39
N PRO A 526 29.33 -19.79 14.60
CA PRO A 526 28.15 -20.63 14.77
C PRO A 526 27.47 -20.53 16.14
N HIS A 527 27.94 -19.70 17.08
CA HIS A 527 27.51 -19.73 18.48
C HIS A 527 25.98 -19.57 18.66
N ASP A 528 25.35 -18.64 17.94
CA ASP A 528 23.92 -18.35 18.07
C ASP A 528 23.08 -18.92 16.90
N THR A 529 23.54 -20.04 16.34
CA THR A 529 23.00 -20.65 15.11
C THR A 529 22.66 -22.13 15.32
N PRO A 530 21.89 -22.77 14.41
CA PRO A 530 21.68 -24.22 14.44
C PRO A 530 22.98 -25.05 14.43
N LEU A 531 24.10 -24.47 14.00
CA LEU A 531 25.41 -25.12 13.94
C LEU A 531 26.22 -25.02 15.24
N HIS A 532 25.67 -24.46 16.32
CA HIS A 532 26.33 -24.36 17.63
C HIS A 532 26.99 -25.69 18.06
N GLY A 533 28.26 -25.63 18.48
CA GLY A 533 29.03 -26.80 18.93
C GLY A 533 29.57 -27.71 17.81
N SER A 534 29.26 -27.43 16.54
CA SER A 534 29.76 -28.21 15.39
C SER A 534 31.29 -28.10 15.29
N GLN A 535 31.96 -29.24 15.21
CA GLN A 535 33.43 -29.34 15.11
C GLN A 535 33.96 -28.99 13.71
N GLN A 536 33.09 -29.03 12.70
CA GLN A 536 33.41 -28.70 11.32
C GLN A 536 32.25 -27.88 10.76
N ILE A 537 32.59 -26.82 10.02
CA ILE A 537 31.65 -26.00 9.27
C ILE A 537 32.09 -26.02 7.82
N PHE A 538 31.14 -26.14 6.92
CA PHE A 538 31.31 -25.99 5.48
C PHE A 538 30.43 -24.81 5.03
N VAL A 539 30.95 -23.98 4.13
CA VAL A 539 30.14 -22.98 3.40
C VAL A 539 29.92 -23.44 1.97
N ARG A 540 28.69 -23.34 1.48
CA ARG A 540 28.36 -23.54 0.08
C ARG A 540 27.53 -22.37 -0.41
N GLY A 541 27.72 -21.95 -1.65
CA GLY A 541 27.06 -20.77 -2.16
C GLY A 541 26.95 -20.69 -3.67
N GLY A 542 26.21 -19.69 -4.10
CA GLY A 542 26.03 -19.29 -5.49
C GLY A 542 26.22 -17.79 -5.62
N TRP A 543 25.84 -17.29 -6.79
CA TRP A 543 25.84 -15.86 -7.06
C TRP A 543 24.52 -15.48 -7.72
N ASN A 544 24.16 -14.20 -7.61
CA ASN A 544 23.03 -13.59 -8.30
C ASN A 544 21.70 -14.28 -7.98
N ARG A 545 21.37 -14.43 -6.68
CA ARG A 545 20.18 -15.17 -6.20
C ARG A 545 20.19 -16.64 -6.65
N TRP A 546 21.35 -17.28 -6.52
CA TRP A 546 21.62 -18.66 -6.99
C TRP A 546 21.45 -18.90 -8.51
N SER A 547 21.20 -17.86 -9.32
CA SER A 547 21.03 -18.01 -10.78
C SER A 547 22.34 -18.19 -11.56
N HIS A 548 23.49 -17.85 -10.97
CA HIS A 548 24.78 -17.96 -11.66
C HIS A 548 25.21 -19.43 -11.86
N PRO A 549 25.57 -19.85 -13.09
CA PRO A 549 25.78 -21.26 -13.44
C PRO A 549 26.97 -21.93 -12.74
N ARG A 550 27.87 -21.14 -12.14
CA ARG A 550 29.00 -21.63 -11.35
C ARG A 550 28.81 -21.26 -9.87
N PRO A 551 28.29 -22.19 -9.04
CA PRO A 551 28.31 -22.05 -7.58
C PRO A 551 29.74 -22.22 -7.03
N PHE A 552 29.92 -21.97 -5.73
CA PHE A 552 31.16 -22.22 -4.99
C PHE A 552 30.94 -23.14 -3.80
N GLY A 553 31.97 -23.92 -3.47
CA GLY A 553 31.94 -24.90 -2.40
C GLY A 553 31.18 -26.19 -2.74
N PRO A 554 30.93 -27.07 -1.74
CA PRO A 554 31.22 -26.86 -0.31
C PRO A 554 32.70 -26.63 0.00
N ILE A 555 33.02 -25.53 0.70
CA ILE A 555 34.36 -25.21 1.19
C ILE A 555 34.37 -25.49 2.68
N LYS A 556 35.27 -26.37 3.13
CA LYS A 556 35.50 -26.59 4.57
C LYS A 556 36.14 -25.34 5.18
N MET A 557 35.47 -24.73 6.15
CA MET A 557 35.97 -23.53 6.81
C MET A 557 37.08 -23.87 7.80
N ILE A 558 38.08 -22.99 7.89
CA ILE A 558 39.18 -23.07 8.85
C ILE A 558 38.63 -22.68 10.23
N PRO A 559 38.76 -23.50 11.27
CA PRO A 559 38.33 -23.14 12.62
C PRO A 559 39.18 -21.98 13.18
N PRO A 560 38.64 -21.19 14.12
CA PRO A 560 39.42 -20.14 14.79
C PRO A 560 40.65 -20.72 15.49
N ALA A 561 41.77 -20.00 15.44
CA ALA A 561 42.93 -20.26 16.29
C ALA A 561 42.62 -19.94 17.77
N ASP A 562 43.44 -20.44 18.70
CA ASP A 562 43.23 -20.30 20.15
C ASP A 562 42.85 -18.87 20.58
N GLY A 563 41.59 -18.69 21.00
CA GLY A 563 41.03 -17.40 21.43
C GLY A 563 40.07 -16.71 20.43
N GLY A 564 39.94 -17.20 19.19
CA GLY A 564 38.97 -16.70 18.21
C GLY A 564 37.60 -17.38 18.28
N SER A 565 36.57 -16.73 17.73
CA SER A 565 35.19 -17.26 17.65
C SER A 565 34.69 -17.60 16.23
N HIS A 566 35.37 -17.11 15.20
CA HIS A 566 34.90 -17.20 13.81
C HIS A 566 35.71 -18.21 12.99
N PHE A 567 34.98 -19.10 12.30
CA PHE A 567 35.50 -19.91 11.21
C PHE A 567 35.73 -19.04 9.97
N ARG A 568 36.71 -19.37 9.13
CA ARG A 568 37.11 -18.58 7.94
C ARG A 568 37.11 -19.39 6.64
N ALA A 569 36.79 -18.76 5.51
CA ALA A 569 36.96 -19.35 4.18
C ALA A 569 37.29 -18.30 3.10
N SER A 570 38.31 -18.56 2.29
CA SER A 570 38.67 -17.73 1.13
C SER A 570 37.73 -18.00 -0.04
N ILE A 571 37.12 -16.96 -0.60
CA ILE A 571 36.14 -17.07 -1.70
C ILE A 571 36.46 -16.03 -2.78
N ALA A 572 36.58 -16.48 -4.04
CA ALA A 572 36.80 -15.61 -5.20
C ALA A 572 35.46 -15.24 -5.86
N ILE A 573 35.16 -13.94 -5.91
CA ILE A 573 33.93 -13.37 -6.45
C ILE A 573 34.06 -13.20 -7.98
N PRO A 574 33.13 -13.73 -8.80
CA PRO A 574 33.10 -13.49 -10.25
C PRO A 574 32.90 -12.01 -10.63
N ALA A 575 33.38 -11.61 -11.81
CA ALA A 575 33.25 -10.23 -12.32
C ALA A 575 31.82 -9.82 -12.74
N ASN A 576 30.90 -10.78 -12.79
CA ASN A 576 29.47 -10.64 -13.10
C ASN A 576 28.57 -10.98 -11.90
N ALA A 577 29.14 -11.15 -10.70
CA ALA A 577 28.37 -11.35 -9.48
C ALA A 577 27.98 -10.00 -8.87
N TYR A 578 26.68 -9.72 -8.76
CA TYR A 578 26.11 -8.57 -8.01
C TYR A 578 25.62 -8.94 -6.61
N LYS A 579 25.47 -10.24 -6.34
CA LYS A 579 25.09 -10.78 -5.04
C LYS A 579 25.79 -12.11 -4.80
N MET A 580 26.20 -12.33 -3.57
CA MET A 580 26.81 -13.55 -3.07
C MET A 580 25.79 -14.24 -2.18
N ASP A 581 25.41 -15.48 -2.52
CA ASP A 581 24.35 -16.24 -1.84
C ASP A 581 24.98 -17.47 -1.19
N PHE A 582 24.68 -17.79 0.07
CA PHE A 582 25.28 -18.96 0.72
C PHE A 582 24.52 -19.50 1.93
N VAL A 583 24.84 -20.73 2.29
CA VAL A 583 24.40 -21.41 3.52
C VAL A 583 25.59 -22.13 4.17
N PHE A 584 25.51 -22.33 5.48
CA PHE A 584 26.50 -23.10 6.23
C PHE A 584 25.94 -24.49 6.56
N SER A 585 26.81 -25.48 6.71
CA SER A 585 26.44 -26.84 7.11
C SER A 585 27.52 -27.52 7.95
N ASN A 586 27.16 -28.47 8.80
CA ASN A 586 28.13 -29.30 9.54
C ASN A 586 28.64 -30.51 8.73
N VAL A 587 28.03 -30.79 7.58
CA VAL A 587 28.43 -31.83 6.61
C VAL A 587 28.86 -31.22 5.28
N GLU A 588 29.67 -31.95 4.52
CA GLU A 588 30.09 -31.58 3.17
C GLU A 588 28.94 -31.75 2.15
N GLN A 589 28.23 -32.89 2.21
CA GLN A 589 27.06 -33.21 1.38
C GLN A 589 26.02 -34.02 2.17
N GLY A 590 24.77 -34.04 1.69
CA GLY A 590 23.68 -34.83 2.28
C GLY A 590 22.95 -34.18 3.46
N ASP A 591 22.19 -35.01 4.18
CA ASP A 591 21.29 -34.62 5.28
C ASP A 591 22.06 -34.37 6.59
N GLY A 592 22.63 -33.18 6.70
CA GLY A 592 23.20 -32.65 7.94
C GLY A 592 22.37 -31.53 8.56
N ILE A 593 22.95 -30.87 9.55
CA ILE A 593 22.41 -29.61 10.07
C ILE A 593 22.89 -28.50 9.14
N TYR A 594 21.97 -27.60 8.79
CA TYR A 594 22.22 -26.42 7.98
C TYR A 594 21.88 -25.18 8.78
N ASP A 595 22.70 -24.14 8.64
CA ASP A 595 22.24 -22.77 8.86
C ASP A 595 21.99 -22.12 7.48
N ASN A 596 20.70 -22.03 7.16
CA ASN A 596 20.15 -21.33 6.02
C ASN A 596 19.26 -20.16 6.46
N ARG A 597 19.48 -19.61 7.67
CA ARG A 597 18.74 -18.44 8.20
C ARG A 597 17.21 -18.61 8.13
N GLY A 598 16.70 -19.81 8.47
CA GLY A 598 15.27 -20.12 8.43
C GLY A 598 14.72 -20.34 7.01
N GLY A 599 15.58 -20.63 6.03
CA GLY A 599 15.21 -20.80 4.63
C GLY A 599 15.23 -19.52 3.80
N LEU A 600 15.77 -18.43 4.34
CA LEU A 600 16.07 -17.18 3.62
C LEU A 600 17.49 -17.18 3.01
N ASP A 601 18.37 -18.08 3.44
CA ASP A 601 19.82 -18.07 3.17
C ASP A 601 20.54 -16.79 3.64
N TYR A 602 21.85 -16.75 3.40
CA TYR A 602 22.68 -15.55 3.56
C TYR A 602 22.92 -14.89 2.21
N HIS A 603 22.75 -13.57 2.17
CA HIS A 603 22.90 -12.75 0.97
C HIS A 603 23.77 -11.53 1.28
N LEU A 604 24.88 -11.36 0.54
CA LEU A 604 25.73 -10.16 0.61
C LEU A 604 25.74 -9.47 -0.77
N PRO A 605 25.52 -8.15 -0.84
CA PRO A 605 25.62 -7.39 -2.09
C PRO A 605 27.09 -7.31 -2.55
N VAL A 606 27.30 -7.22 -3.87
CA VAL A 606 28.63 -7.11 -4.48
C VAL A 606 28.66 -5.89 -5.41
N GLU A 607 29.61 -4.98 -5.17
CA GLU A 607 29.81 -3.78 -5.98
C GLU A 607 30.59 -4.05 -7.28
N GLY A 608 30.40 -3.20 -8.29
CA GLY A 608 31.22 -3.22 -9.51
C GLY A 608 30.95 -4.38 -10.47
N SER A 609 29.89 -5.15 -10.24
CA SER A 609 29.39 -6.18 -11.16
C SER A 609 29.05 -5.60 -12.53
N LYS A 610 29.30 -6.38 -13.59
CA LYS A 610 28.81 -6.08 -14.95
C LYS A 610 27.33 -6.40 -15.16
N SER A 611 26.70 -7.13 -14.24
CA SER A 611 25.30 -7.54 -14.28
C SER A 611 24.57 -6.98 -13.05
N SER A 612 23.26 -6.76 -13.13
CA SER A 612 22.42 -6.27 -12.03
C SER A 612 21.32 -7.26 -11.67
N GLU A 613 20.75 -7.11 -10.48
CA GLU A 613 19.55 -7.84 -10.06
C GLU A 613 18.37 -7.49 -10.99
N LEU A 614 17.67 -8.51 -11.49
CA LEU A 614 16.49 -8.31 -12.33
C LEU A 614 15.29 -7.93 -11.47
N PRO A 615 14.43 -7.00 -11.93
CA PRO A 615 13.29 -6.55 -11.16
C PRO A 615 12.17 -7.60 -11.18
N LEU A 616 11.92 -8.23 -10.03
CA LEU A 616 10.71 -9.02 -9.80
C LEU A 616 9.44 -8.27 -10.23
N TYR A 617 8.51 -8.97 -10.87
CA TYR A 617 7.13 -8.56 -11.07
C TYR A 617 6.23 -9.16 -9.97
N VAL A 618 5.69 -8.30 -9.12
CA VAL A 618 4.86 -8.64 -7.96
C VAL A 618 3.43 -8.14 -8.18
N ALA A 619 2.48 -9.06 -8.24
CA ALA A 619 1.06 -8.74 -8.24
C ALA A 619 0.50 -8.90 -6.83
N HIS A 620 0.15 -7.78 -6.18
CA HIS A 620 -0.59 -7.78 -4.93
C HIS A 620 -2.07 -8.00 -5.21
N VAL A 621 -2.73 -8.87 -4.46
CA VAL A 621 -4.19 -9.02 -4.48
C VAL A 621 -4.74 -8.74 -3.09
N ALA A 622 -5.69 -7.81 -3.02
CA ALA A 622 -6.28 -7.31 -1.78
C ALA A 622 -7.75 -6.91 -1.98
N VAL A 623 -8.43 -6.55 -0.89
CA VAL A 623 -9.78 -5.95 -0.92
C VAL A 623 -9.82 -4.54 -0.32
N GLU A 624 -8.69 -4.09 0.24
CA GLU A 624 -8.46 -2.72 0.73
C GLU A 624 -7.14 -2.20 0.15
N MET A 625 -7.07 -0.89 -0.10
CA MET A 625 -5.89 -0.12 -0.48
C MET A 625 -6.12 1.35 -0.10
N ALA A 626 -5.23 1.94 0.69
CA ALA A 626 -5.29 3.36 1.01
C ALA A 626 -4.89 4.22 -0.21
N PRO A 627 -5.41 5.45 -0.35
CA PRO A 627 -6.50 6.04 0.43
C PRO A 627 -7.90 5.66 -0.10
N ILE A 628 -8.00 4.93 -1.21
CA ILE A 628 -9.26 4.71 -1.96
C ILE A 628 -10.24 3.73 -1.30
N CYS A 629 -9.75 2.78 -0.50
CA CYS A 629 -10.53 1.73 0.15
C CYS A 629 -9.86 1.30 1.47
N LYS A 630 -10.36 1.76 2.62
CA LYS A 630 -9.72 1.48 3.92
C LYS A 630 -10.75 1.23 5.02
N VAL A 631 -10.62 0.10 5.70
CA VAL A 631 -11.40 -0.28 6.90
C VAL A 631 -10.48 -0.54 8.09
N GLY A 632 -9.29 -1.08 7.84
CA GLY A 632 -8.23 -1.29 8.84
C GLY A 632 -6.85 -0.90 8.31
N GLY A 633 -5.80 -1.40 8.97
CA GLY A 633 -4.42 -1.19 8.55
C GLY A 633 -4.00 -1.98 7.30
N LEU A 634 -4.85 -2.89 6.79
CA LEU A 634 -4.54 -3.68 5.61
C LEU A 634 -4.35 -2.78 4.38
N GLY A 635 -5.25 -1.82 4.17
CA GLY A 635 -5.16 -0.87 3.05
C GLY A 635 -3.90 0.01 3.11
N ASP A 636 -3.47 0.42 4.31
CA ASP A 636 -2.22 1.18 4.50
C ASP A 636 -1.00 0.33 4.09
N VAL A 637 -0.97 -0.94 4.49
CA VAL A 637 0.12 -1.87 4.16
C VAL A 637 0.21 -2.13 2.67
N VAL A 638 -0.91 -2.44 1.99
CA VAL A 638 -0.92 -2.73 0.54
C VAL A 638 -0.26 -1.60 -0.25
N THR A 639 -0.64 -0.36 0.07
CA THR A 639 -0.16 0.86 -0.58
C THR A 639 1.32 1.11 -0.27
N ALA A 640 1.67 1.17 1.02
CA ALA A 640 2.99 1.62 1.44
C ALA A 640 4.08 0.54 1.25
N LEU A 641 3.74 -0.74 1.41
CA LEU A 641 4.62 -1.85 1.01
C LEU A 641 4.80 -1.90 -0.50
N GLY A 642 3.71 -1.77 -1.27
CA GLY A 642 3.77 -1.79 -2.73
C GLY A 642 4.66 -0.67 -3.27
N ARG A 643 4.48 0.56 -2.76
CA ARG A 643 5.36 1.70 -3.07
C ARG A 643 6.81 1.40 -2.71
N ALA A 644 7.08 0.96 -1.48
CA ALA A 644 8.44 0.72 -1.01
C ALA A 644 9.16 -0.37 -1.83
N VAL A 645 8.46 -1.46 -2.21
CA VAL A 645 9.00 -2.51 -3.09
C VAL A 645 9.26 -1.97 -4.50
N LYS A 646 8.34 -1.16 -5.05
CA LYS A 646 8.53 -0.52 -6.36
C LYS A 646 9.73 0.43 -6.38
N GLU A 647 9.93 1.16 -5.29
CA GLU A 647 11.03 2.11 -5.12
C GLU A 647 12.40 1.42 -4.92
N GLN A 648 12.43 0.16 -4.47
CA GLN A 648 13.63 -0.71 -4.56
C GLN A 648 13.91 -1.22 -6.00
N GLY A 649 13.13 -0.79 -6.99
CA GLY A 649 13.33 -1.07 -8.41
C GLY A 649 12.49 -2.22 -8.98
N HIS A 650 11.63 -2.85 -8.17
CA HIS A 650 10.74 -3.92 -8.61
C HIS A 650 9.49 -3.41 -9.31
N ASN A 651 8.83 -4.27 -10.08
CA ASN A 651 7.58 -3.95 -10.76
C ASN A 651 6.40 -4.40 -9.88
N VAL A 652 5.52 -3.47 -9.48
CA VAL A 652 4.42 -3.75 -8.54
C VAL A 652 3.09 -3.29 -9.11
N GLU A 653 2.13 -4.22 -9.16
CA GLU A 653 0.73 -4.00 -9.53
C GLU A 653 -0.20 -4.43 -8.38
N VAL A 654 -1.40 -3.84 -8.29
CA VAL A 654 -2.40 -4.16 -7.27
C VAL A 654 -3.74 -4.49 -7.92
N ILE A 655 -4.31 -5.65 -7.62
CA ILE A 655 -5.63 -6.09 -8.08
C ILE A 655 -6.63 -5.97 -6.92
N LEU A 656 -7.74 -5.26 -7.18
CA LEU A 656 -8.80 -4.94 -6.22
C LEU A 656 -10.19 -5.24 -6.80
N PRO A 657 -11.22 -5.45 -5.97
CA PRO A 657 -12.60 -5.39 -6.42
C PRO A 657 -12.98 -3.96 -6.81
N ARG A 658 -13.83 -3.80 -7.83
CA ARG A 658 -14.41 -2.51 -8.18
C ARG A 658 -15.62 -2.22 -7.29
N TYR A 659 -15.44 -1.42 -6.24
CA TYR A 659 -16.55 -1.01 -5.37
C TYR A 659 -17.29 0.21 -5.93
N ASP A 660 -18.63 0.26 -5.84
CA ASP A 660 -19.43 1.35 -6.41
C ASP A 660 -19.02 2.74 -5.88
N PHE A 661 -18.72 2.84 -4.58
CA PHE A 661 -18.31 4.11 -3.96
C PHE A 661 -16.98 4.68 -4.51
N PHE A 662 -16.17 3.89 -5.24
CA PHE A 662 -15.01 4.43 -5.97
C PHE A 662 -15.43 5.41 -7.08
N LEU A 663 -16.64 5.29 -7.67
CA LEU A 663 -17.15 6.25 -8.67
C LEU A 663 -17.33 7.67 -8.12
N GLN A 664 -17.41 7.81 -6.79
CA GLN A 664 -17.62 9.09 -6.11
C GLN A 664 -16.34 9.59 -5.42
N SER A 665 -15.25 8.81 -5.45
CA SER A 665 -14.01 9.16 -4.77
C SER A 665 -13.16 10.09 -5.63
N PRO A 666 -12.90 11.35 -5.19
CA PRO A 666 -12.01 12.27 -5.92
C PRO A 666 -10.54 11.82 -5.86
N LEU A 667 -10.23 10.78 -5.09
CA LEU A 667 -8.89 10.18 -4.95
C LEU A 667 -8.62 9.12 -6.01
N LEU A 668 -9.65 8.66 -6.73
CA LEU A 668 -9.49 7.74 -7.85
C LEU A 668 -9.15 8.56 -9.10
N GLY A 669 -7.97 8.34 -9.68
CA GLY A 669 -7.61 8.93 -10.97
C GLY A 669 -8.52 8.43 -12.10
N ALA A 670 -8.48 9.10 -13.25
CA ALA A 670 -9.26 8.69 -14.43
C ALA A 670 -9.00 7.20 -14.78
N THR A 671 -10.04 6.38 -14.66
CA THR A 671 -9.97 4.95 -14.95
C THR A 671 -10.10 4.69 -16.43
N THR A 672 -9.16 3.93 -16.99
CA THR A 672 -9.18 3.47 -18.38
C THR A 672 -9.62 2.01 -18.46
N TYR A 673 -10.12 1.60 -19.62
CA TYR A 673 -10.35 0.19 -19.93
C TYR A 673 -9.03 -0.60 -19.94
N GLU A 674 -9.07 -1.86 -19.51
CA GLU A 674 -7.97 -2.81 -19.64
C GLU A 674 -8.39 -4.10 -20.35
N ALA A 675 -9.45 -4.75 -19.89
CA ALA A 675 -9.90 -6.05 -20.41
C ALA A 675 -11.37 -6.31 -20.08
N GLU A 676 -11.97 -7.27 -20.79
CA GLU A 676 -13.28 -7.83 -20.45
C GLU A 676 -13.36 -9.32 -20.80
N PHE A 677 -14.06 -10.12 -19.99
CA PHE A 677 -14.17 -11.57 -20.20
C PHE A 677 -15.40 -12.16 -19.47
N ALA A 678 -15.89 -13.30 -19.96
CA ALA A 678 -16.97 -14.03 -19.31
C ALA A 678 -16.41 -14.99 -18.26
N PHE A 679 -16.85 -14.87 -17.00
CA PHE A 679 -16.43 -15.75 -15.91
C PHE A 679 -17.54 -15.99 -14.88
N GLY A 680 -17.65 -17.22 -14.37
CA GLY A 680 -18.54 -17.54 -13.25
C GLY A 680 -20.03 -17.24 -13.50
N GLY A 681 -20.50 -17.27 -14.75
CA GLY A 681 -21.88 -16.97 -15.12
C GLY A 681 -22.21 -15.48 -15.22
N THR A 682 -21.22 -14.59 -15.21
CA THR A 682 -21.38 -13.15 -15.45
C THR A 682 -20.28 -12.64 -16.38
N TYR A 683 -20.37 -11.36 -16.75
CA TYR A 683 -19.31 -10.68 -17.48
C TYR A 683 -18.48 -9.85 -16.50
N ILE A 684 -17.16 -9.92 -16.65
CA ILE A 684 -16.18 -9.16 -15.88
C ILE A 684 -15.66 -8.05 -16.77
N TYR A 685 -15.81 -6.82 -16.30
CA TYR A 685 -15.11 -5.66 -16.84
C TYR A 685 -13.89 -5.37 -15.96
N VAL A 686 -12.75 -5.04 -16.56
CA VAL A 686 -11.55 -4.63 -15.85
C VAL A 686 -11.14 -3.24 -16.28
N SER A 687 -11.08 -2.34 -15.30
CA SER A 687 -10.55 -0.99 -15.47
C SER A 687 -9.23 -0.84 -14.71
N LYS A 688 -8.42 0.13 -15.12
CA LYS A 688 -7.12 0.44 -14.49
C LYS A 688 -6.94 1.93 -14.25
N CYS A 689 -6.21 2.28 -13.19
CA CYS A 689 -5.64 3.61 -12.99
C CYS A 689 -4.40 3.55 -12.10
N VAL A 690 -3.67 4.66 -11.98
CA VAL A 690 -2.54 4.77 -11.05
C VAL A 690 -3.02 5.39 -9.74
N VAL A 691 -2.75 4.73 -8.62
CA VAL A 691 -3.09 5.18 -7.26
C VAL A 691 -1.82 5.15 -6.43
N GLU A 692 -1.44 6.29 -5.81
CA GLU A 692 -0.20 6.41 -5.02
C GLU A 692 1.06 5.90 -5.75
N GLY A 693 1.13 6.11 -7.07
CA GLY A 693 2.24 5.66 -7.92
C GLY A 693 2.25 4.16 -8.28
N LEU A 694 1.27 3.39 -7.80
CA LEU A 694 1.08 1.97 -8.13
C LEU A 694 0.05 1.79 -9.24
N GLN A 695 0.28 0.81 -10.12
CA GLN A 695 -0.69 0.45 -11.16
C GLN A 695 -1.76 -0.44 -10.53
N CYS A 696 -3.00 0.04 -10.52
CA CYS A 696 -4.15 -0.68 -9.96
C CYS A 696 -5.06 -1.20 -11.06
N PHE A 697 -5.64 -2.39 -10.84
CA PHE A 697 -6.69 -3.00 -11.65
C PHE A 697 -7.90 -3.29 -10.79
N PHE A 698 -9.09 -3.00 -11.33
CA PHE A 698 -10.35 -3.15 -10.63
C PHE A 698 -11.24 -4.16 -11.34
N ILE A 699 -11.53 -5.27 -10.66
CA ILE A 699 -12.37 -6.36 -11.16
C ILE A 699 -13.84 -6.00 -10.90
N GLU A 700 -14.62 -5.77 -11.96
CA GLU A 700 -16.01 -5.34 -11.92
C GLU A 700 -16.94 -6.43 -12.52
N PRO A 701 -17.55 -7.29 -11.69
CA PRO A 701 -18.53 -8.26 -12.15
C PRO A 701 -19.93 -7.62 -12.28
N GLN A 702 -20.60 -7.88 -13.40
CA GLN A 702 -21.98 -7.42 -13.64
C GLN A 702 -23.05 -8.11 -12.75
N ASN A 703 -22.64 -8.89 -11.73
CA ASN A 703 -23.51 -9.54 -10.76
C ASN A 703 -23.79 -8.69 -9.49
N GLY A 704 -23.16 -7.51 -9.34
CA GLY A 704 -23.40 -6.59 -8.22
C GLY A 704 -22.74 -6.99 -6.89
N PHE A 705 -21.76 -7.88 -6.88
CA PHE A 705 -21.10 -8.36 -5.65
C PHE A 705 -20.36 -7.26 -4.84
N PHE A 706 -20.04 -6.12 -5.45
CA PHE A 706 -19.23 -5.05 -4.83
C PHE A 706 -19.95 -3.70 -4.77
N SER A 707 -21.29 -3.71 -4.83
CA SER A 707 -22.10 -2.49 -4.98
C SER A 707 -22.29 -1.63 -3.72
N ASP A 708 -21.72 -2.02 -2.57
CA ASP A 708 -22.02 -1.39 -1.27
C ASP A 708 -20.83 -1.30 -0.31
N THR A 709 -20.43 -2.38 0.35
CA THR A 709 -19.48 -2.36 1.46
C THR A 709 -18.28 -3.27 1.26
N VAL A 710 -17.16 -2.89 1.87
CA VAL A 710 -15.94 -3.71 1.88
C VAL A 710 -16.17 -5.00 2.67
N TYR A 711 -16.81 -4.94 3.85
CA TYR A 711 -17.14 -6.11 4.67
C TYR A 711 -18.54 -5.99 5.31
N GLY A 712 -18.99 -7.07 5.94
CA GLY A 712 -20.18 -7.10 6.80
C GLY A 712 -21.40 -7.72 6.17
N ARG A 713 -21.30 -8.24 4.94
CA ARG A 713 -22.40 -8.94 4.27
C ARG A 713 -22.38 -10.42 4.62
N LYS A 714 -23.54 -11.07 4.46
CA LYS A 714 -23.69 -12.52 4.73
C LYS A 714 -22.98 -13.40 3.70
N ASP A 715 -22.69 -12.85 2.53
CA ASP A 715 -22.07 -13.49 1.38
C ASP A 715 -20.58 -13.12 1.21
N ASP A 716 -19.95 -12.45 2.18
CA ASP A 716 -18.54 -12.02 2.14
C ASP A 716 -17.58 -13.12 1.67
N GLU A 717 -17.70 -14.35 2.19
CA GLU A 717 -16.86 -15.46 1.75
C GLU A 717 -17.08 -15.85 0.28
N VAL A 718 -18.32 -15.82 -0.19
CA VAL A 718 -18.67 -16.23 -1.57
C VAL A 718 -18.21 -15.18 -2.57
N ARG A 719 -18.44 -13.90 -2.30
CA ARG A 719 -18.02 -12.82 -3.19
C ARG A 719 -16.50 -12.64 -3.25
N PHE A 720 -15.81 -12.88 -2.14
CA PHE A 720 -14.34 -12.86 -2.12
C PHE A 720 -13.73 -14.10 -2.78
N ASP A 721 -14.26 -15.30 -2.57
CA ASP A 721 -13.81 -16.49 -3.31
C ASP A 721 -14.08 -16.36 -4.82
N PHE A 722 -15.14 -15.65 -5.22
CA PHE A 722 -15.39 -15.26 -6.61
C PHE A 722 -14.33 -14.28 -7.12
N PHE A 723 -14.07 -13.18 -6.40
CA PHE A 723 -13.05 -12.20 -6.76
C PHE A 723 -11.65 -12.81 -6.89
N CYS A 724 -11.27 -13.69 -5.96
CA CYS A 724 -10.00 -14.43 -6.02
C CYS A 724 -9.79 -15.14 -7.35
N LYS A 725 -10.84 -15.81 -7.86
CA LYS A 725 -10.78 -16.52 -9.12
C LYS A 725 -10.89 -15.59 -10.32
N ALA A 726 -11.73 -14.55 -10.26
CA ALA A 726 -11.81 -13.55 -11.32
C ALA A 726 -10.49 -12.75 -11.48
N ALA A 727 -9.72 -12.56 -10.39
CA ALA A 727 -8.38 -11.98 -10.44
C ALA A 727 -7.35 -12.93 -11.09
N LEU A 728 -7.41 -14.23 -10.80
CA LEU A 728 -6.61 -15.25 -11.50
C LEU A 728 -7.00 -15.35 -12.98
N GLU A 729 -8.30 -15.34 -13.29
CA GLU A 729 -8.82 -15.32 -14.66
C GLU A 729 -8.33 -14.09 -15.42
N PHE A 730 -8.38 -12.90 -14.81
CA PHE A 730 -7.83 -11.68 -15.41
C PHE A 730 -6.33 -11.81 -15.75
N LEU A 731 -5.52 -12.36 -14.85
CA LEU A 731 -4.10 -12.61 -15.12
C LEU A 731 -3.92 -13.59 -16.30
N LEU A 732 -4.71 -14.66 -16.35
CA LEU A 732 -4.67 -15.66 -17.43
C LEU A 732 -5.06 -15.04 -18.79
N GLN A 733 -6.23 -14.40 -18.85
CA GLN A 733 -6.81 -13.81 -20.07
C GLN A 733 -5.95 -12.66 -20.63
N THR A 734 -5.18 -11.96 -19.79
CA THR A 734 -4.25 -10.92 -20.22
C THR A 734 -2.79 -11.39 -20.36
N GLY A 735 -2.52 -12.69 -20.20
CA GLY A 735 -1.18 -13.26 -20.32
C GLY A 735 -0.17 -12.80 -19.25
N ARG A 736 -0.64 -12.20 -18.16
CA ARG A 736 0.21 -11.67 -17.08
C ARG A 736 0.82 -12.79 -16.25
N GLN A 737 2.14 -12.84 -16.21
CA GLN A 737 2.93 -13.82 -15.46
C GLN A 737 3.77 -13.14 -14.36
N PRO A 738 3.18 -12.75 -13.22
CA PRO A 738 3.94 -12.25 -12.08
C PRO A 738 4.89 -13.33 -11.55
N ASP A 739 6.07 -12.93 -11.08
CA ASP A 739 6.98 -13.80 -10.33
C ASP A 739 6.33 -14.17 -8.98
N ILE A 740 5.67 -13.18 -8.35
CA ILE A 740 5.03 -13.31 -7.05
C ILE A 740 3.58 -12.88 -7.12
N LEU A 741 2.68 -13.75 -6.66
CA LEU A 741 1.29 -13.43 -6.37
C LEU A 741 1.14 -13.24 -4.86
N HIS A 742 1.12 -11.99 -4.40
CA HIS A 742 1.07 -11.65 -2.98
C HIS A 742 -0.37 -11.40 -2.52
N CYS A 743 -0.91 -12.35 -1.78
CA CYS A 743 -2.28 -12.35 -1.28
C CYS A 743 -2.35 -11.80 0.15
N HIS A 744 -3.28 -10.87 0.41
CA HIS A 744 -3.49 -10.29 1.73
C HIS A 744 -4.78 -10.77 2.41
N ASP A 745 -4.62 -11.37 3.59
CA ASP A 745 -5.65 -11.82 4.55
C ASP A 745 -6.70 -12.81 4.00
N TRP A 746 -7.60 -13.27 4.86
CA TRP A 746 -8.59 -14.32 4.58
C TRP A 746 -9.47 -14.04 3.35
N SER A 747 -9.68 -12.78 2.99
CA SER A 747 -10.43 -12.33 1.81
C SER A 747 -9.74 -12.66 0.48
N THR A 748 -8.45 -13.02 0.50
CA THR A 748 -7.72 -13.47 -0.69
C THR A 748 -7.15 -14.89 -0.57
N ALA A 749 -7.40 -15.56 0.58
CA ALA A 749 -6.91 -16.90 0.88
C ALA A 749 -7.26 -17.97 -0.18
N CYS A 750 -8.40 -17.83 -0.87
CA CYS A 750 -8.81 -18.77 -1.92
C CYS A 750 -7.81 -18.86 -3.07
N ILE A 751 -7.08 -17.77 -3.38
CA ILE A 751 -6.09 -17.71 -4.46
C ILE A 751 -5.02 -18.79 -4.29
N ALA A 752 -4.53 -19.02 -3.06
CA ALA A 752 -3.45 -19.98 -2.82
C ALA A 752 -3.81 -21.39 -3.28
N ARG A 753 -5.04 -21.87 -3.01
CA ARG A 753 -5.49 -23.18 -3.52
C ARG A 753 -5.94 -23.11 -4.98
N ALA A 754 -6.68 -22.07 -5.36
CA ALA A 754 -7.25 -21.94 -6.70
C ALA A 754 -6.14 -21.88 -7.76
N TYR A 755 -5.06 -21.15 -7.51
CA TYR A 755 -3.90 -21.08 -8.39
C TYR A 755 -3.36 -22.47 -8.75
N TRP A 756 -2.93 -23.26 -7.76
CA TRP A 756 -2.33 -24.58 -7.98
C TRP A 756 -3.29 -25.61 -8.60
N ARG A 757 -4.59 -25.54 -8.26
CA ARG A 757 -5.58 -26.53 -8.69
C ARG A 757 -6.22 -26.20 -10.05
N ASP A 758 -6.50 -24.92 -10.28
CA ASP A 758 -7.42 -24.48 -11.35
C ASP A 758 -6.70 -23.64 -12.44
N TYR A 759 -5.51 -23.09 -12.20
CA TYR A 759 -4.86 -22.13 -13.12
C TYR A 759 -3.42 -22.46 -13.53
N HIS A 760 -2.61 -23.04 -12.64
CA HIS A 760 -1.18 -23.25 -12.87
C HIS A 760 -0.89 -24.08 -14.13
N ASN A 761 -1.57 -25.22 -14.26
CA ASN A 761 -1.45 -26.13 -15.40
C ASN A 761 -2.17 -25.65 -16.68
N TYR A 762 -2.90 -24.53 -16.61
CA TYR A 762 -3.78 -24.05 -17.69
C TYR A 762 -3.36 -22.67 -18.24
N GLY A 763 -2.17 -22.19 -17.87
CA GLY A 763 -1.55 -21.02 -18.49
C GLY A 763 -0.86 -20.08 -17.50
N LEU A 764 -1.23 -20.06 -16.21
CA LEU A 764 -0.53 -19.28 -15.19
C LEU A 764 0.59 -20.10 -14.54
N TRP A 765 1.58 -20.51 -15.33
CA TRP A 765 2.63 -21.45 -14.89
C TRP A 765 3.75 -20.80 -14.08
N LYS A 766 3.95 -19.47 -14.18
CA LYS A 766 5.11 -18.79 -13.56
C LYS A 766 4.96 -18.44 -12.06
N PRO A 767 3.81 -17.92 -11.56
CA PRO A 767 3.76 -17.33 -10.22
C PRO A 767 4.11 -18.26 -9.05
N LYS A 768 4.70 -17.68 -8.00
CA LYS A 768 4.75 -18.28 -6.66
C LYS A 768 3.84 -17.50 -5.72
N VAL A 769 3.08 -18.21 -4.88
CA VAL A 769 2.10 -17.57 -3.99
C VAL A 769 2.73 -17.24 -2.64
N VAL A 770 2.66 -15.96 -2.27
CA VAL A 770 3.04 -15.44 -0.95
C VAL A 770 1.79 -14.93 -0.25
N PHE A 771 1.65 -15.21 1.06
CA PHE A 771 0.45 -14.83 1.81
C PHE A 771 0.78 -14.02 3.06
N THR A 772 0.09 -12.89 3.30
CA THR A 772 0.23 -12.11 4.54
C THR A 772 -1.04 -12.16 5.38
N ILE A 773 -0.93 -12.69 6.60
CA ILE A 773 -1.97 -12.66 7.62
C ILE A 773 -1.91 -11.30 8.34
N HIS A 774 -2.96 -10.49 8.21
CA HIS A 774 -3.06 -9.20 8.92
C HIS A 774 -3.74 -9.33 10.29
N ASN A 775 -4.67 -10.26 10.45
CA ASN A 775 -5.27 -10.58 11.76
C ASN A 775 -5.80 -12.02 11.80
N ALA A 776 -5.23 -12.87 12.65
CA ALA A 776 -5.58 -14.29 12.71
C ALA A 776 -6.98 -14.59 13.26
N ASP A 777 -7.62 -13.66 13.97
CA ASP A 777 -8.96 -13.85 14.56
C ASP A 777 -10.07 -13.99 13.49
N PHE A 778 -9.82 -13.55 12.25
CA PHE A 778 -10.79 -13.64 11.17
C PHE A 778 -10.56 -14.88 10.30
N LYS A 779 -11.56 -15.78 10.28
CA LYS A 779 -11.65 -16.92 9.35
C LYS A 779 -10.41 -17.84 9.34
N MET A 780 -9.88 -18.15 10.53
CA MET A 780 -8.73 -19.04 10.79
C MET A 780 -8.62 -20.27 9.86
N THR A 781 -9.74 -20.93 9.52
CA THR A 781 -9.76 -22.08 8.59
C THR A 781 -9.28 -21.72 7.18
N LYS A 782 -9.74 -20.60 6.62
CA LYS A 782 -9.26 -20.09 5.30
C LYS A 782 -7.79 -19.66 5.38
N LEU A 783 -7.36 -19.05 6.50
CA LEU A 783 -5.95 -18.70 6.71
C LEU A 783 -5.05 -19.94 6.72
N GLY A 784 -5.46 -21.02 7.38
CA GLY A 784 -4.72 -22.29 7.39
C GLY A 784 -4.68 -23.00 6.02
N GLU A 785 -5.77 -22.93 5.26
CA GLU A 785 -5.83 -23.42 3.87
C GLU A 785 -4.85 -22.65 2.97
N ALA A 786 -4.79 -21.32 3.09
CA ALA A 786 -3.81 -20.51 2.36
C ALA A 786 -2.37 -20.79 2.78
N ALA A 787 -2.10 -20.89 4.08
CA ALA A 787 -0.78 -21.26 4.62
C ALA A 787 -0.29 -22.62 4.12
N HIS A 788 -1.21 -23.58 3.91
CA HIS A 788 -0.88 -24.88 3.34
C HIS A 788 -0.42 -24.79 1.87
N HIS A 789 -1.17 -24.06 1.03
CA HIS A 789 -0.94 -24.02 -0.42
C HIS A 789 0.07 -22.96 -0.90
N CYS A 790 0.38 -21.93 -0.10
CA CYS A 790 1.41 -20.96 -0.42
C CYS A 790 2.84 -21.56 -0.38
N GLN A 791 3.78 -20.91 -1.05
CA GLN A 791 5.21 -21.20 -0.93
C GLN A 791 5.75 -20.69 0.40
N ARG A 792 5.41 -19.43 0.72
CA ARG A 792 5.77 -18.74 1.96
C ARG A 792 4.58 -17.94 2.45
N PHE A 793 4.47 -17.81 3.78
CA PHE A 793 3.51 -16.88 4.37
C PHE A 793 4.14 -16.11 5.53
N THR A 794 3.58 -14.96 5.81
CA THR A 794 4.03 -14.09 6.88
C THR A 794 2.86 -13.48 7.65
N THR A 795 3.18 -12.87 8.78
CA THR A 795 2.29 -11.95 9.48
C THR A 795 3.07 -10.72 9.91
N VAL A 796 2.35 -9.68 10.28
CA VAL A 796 2.81 -8.28 10.34
C VAL A 796 3.71 -7.94 11.56
N SER A 797 4.33 -8.95 12.20
CA SER A 797 5.21 -8.85 13.38
C SER A 797 5.94 -10.18 13.66
N PRO A 798 7.26 -10.15 13.94
CA PRO A 798 8.01 -11.28 14.52
C PRO A 798 7.42 -11.88 15.81
N THR A 799 7.08 -11.04 16.80
CA THR A 799 6.46 -11.52 18.05
C THR A 799 5.09 -12.13 17.79
N TYR A 800 4.25 -11.53 16.94
CA TYR A 800 2.94 -12.09 16.63
C TYR A 800 3.03 -13.41 15.86
N ALA A 801 4.01 -13.55 14.95
CA ALA A 801 4.30 -14.83 14.30
C ALA A 801 4.66 -15.93 15.31
N TYR A 802 5.42 -15.60 16.36
CA TYR A 802 5.68 -16.51 17.47
C TYR A 802 4.41 -16.82 18.29
N GLU A 803 3.61 -15.80 18.62
CA GLU A 803 2.34 -15.96 19.38
C GLU A 803 1.33 -16.86 18.64
N ILE A 804 1.18 -16.74 17.31
CA ILE A 804 0.21 -17.54 16.53
C ILE A 804 0.79 -18.79 15.88
N GLY A 805 2.12 -18.91 15.74
CA GLY A 805 2.76 -20.01 15.01
C GLY A 805 2.51 -21.41 15.61
N GLY A 806 2.19 -21.47 16.90
CA GLY A 806 1.79 -22.72 17.58
C GLY A 806 0.34 -23.16 17.33
N LEU A 807 -0.50 -22.35 16.65
CA LEU A 807 -1.89 -22.70 16.39
C LEU A 807 -1.99 -23.84 15.36
N PRO A 808 -2.98 -24.77 15.48
CA PRO A 808 -3.11 -25.92 14.57
C PRO A 808 -3.24 -25.56 13.08
N ALA A 809 -3.70 -24.34 12.75
CA ALA A 809 -3.81 -23.84 11.38
C ALA A 809 -2.45 -23.51 10.74
N PHE A 810 -1.43 -23.18 11.54
CA PHE A 810 -0.15 -22.65 11.06
C PHE A 810 1.04 -23.54 11.44
N ALA A 811 1.00 -24.20 12.60
CA ALA A 811 2.08 -25.06 13.10
C ALA A 811 2.56 -26.14 12.10
N PRO A 812 1.67 -26.83 11.34
CA PRO A 812 2.11 -27.80 10.32
C PRO A 812 2.89 -27.18 9.15
N GLN A 813 2.82 -25.86 8.98
CA GLN A 813 3.46 -25.09 7.91
C GLN A 813 4.55 -24.16 8.47
N GLY A 814 4.99 -24.33 9.72
CA GLY A 814 5.93 -23.42 10.40
C GLY A 814 7.25 -23.16 9.66
N ALA A 815 7.75 -24.12 8.88
CA ALA A 815 8.95 -23.96 8.04
C ALA A 815 8.75 -22.99 6.85
N LYS A 816 7.52 -22.59 6.55
CA LYS A 816 7.15 -21.56 5.56
C LYS A 816 6.78 -20.22 6.20
N PHE A 817 6.72 -20.14 7.53
CA PHE A 817 6.16 -19.01 8.28
C PHE A 817 7.24 -18.12 8.88
N MET A 818 7.09 -16.81 8.73
CA MET A 818 7.91 -15.82 9.43
C MET A 818 7.08 -14.58 9.81
N GLY A 819 7.59 -13.73 10.69
CA GLY A 819 6.99 -12.43 10.97
C GLY A 819 7.80 -11.30 10.35
N ILE A 820 7.16 -10.41 9.59
CA ILE A 820 7.77 -9.19 9.06
C ILE A 820 6.99 -8.00 9.61
N ARG A 821 7.66 -7.15 10.38
CA ARG A 821 7.07 -5.97 11.03
C ARG A 821 6.64 -4.95 9.97
N ASN A 822 5.43 -4.38 10.07
CA ASN A 822 5.04 -3.29 9.17
C ASN A 822 5.86 -2.01 9.42
N GLY A 823 5.85 -1.11 8.43
CA GLY A 823 6.17 0.30 8.61
C GLY A 823 4.90 1.18 8.62
N ILE A 824 5.09 2.48 8.82
CA ILE A 824 4.09 3.52 8.51
C ILE A 824 4.43 4.25 7.21
N ASP A 825 3.39 4.77 6.56
CA ASP A 825 3.58 5.75 5.49
C ASP A 825 4.01 7.09 6.09
N ALA A 826 5.24 7.50 5.81
CA ALA A 826 5.85 8.72 6.33
C ALA A 826 5.51 9.97 5.49
N ASP A 827 4.82 9.83 4.36
CA ASP A 827 4.26 10.94 3.58
C ASP A 827 2.88 11.36 4.12
N ILE A 828 2.06 10.38 4.55
CA ILE A 828 0.76 10.59 5.23
C ILE A 828 0.98 11.10 6.66
N TRP A 829 1.88 10.47 7.40
CA TRP A 829 2.15 10.80 8.81
C TRP A 829 3.42 11.67 8.92
N ASP A 830 3.31 12.93 8.51
CA ASP A 830 4.43 13.88 8.41
C ASP A 830 4.17 15.21 9.16
N PRO A 831 4.57 15.36 10.44
CA PRO A 831 4.30 16.58 11.21
C PRO A 831 4.96 17.86 10.65
N GLN A 832 5.86 17.77 9.66
CA GLN A 832 6.38 18.93 8.95
C GLN A 832 5.48 19.43 7.81
N ASN A 833 4.55 18.60 7.33
CA ASN A 833 3.72 18.88 6.15
C ASN A 833 2.24 18.50 6.34
N ASP A 834 1.84 18.13 7.56
CA ASP A 834 0.47 17.76 7.93
C ASP A 834 -0.45 19.00 7.96
N PRO A 835 -1.48 19.08 7.08
CA PRO A 835 -2.36 20.23 6.98
C PRO A 835 -3.34 20.37 8.16
N PHE A 836 -3.44 19.37 9.04
CA PHE A 836 -4.33 19.38 10.21
C PHE A 836 -3.67 19.98 11.46
N LEU A 837 -2.38 20.33 11.39
CA LEU A 837 -1.64 20.93 12.51
C LEU A 837 -1.68 22.47 12.47
N PRO A 838 -1.77 23.14 13.63
CA PRO A 838 -1.66 24.60 13.72
C PRO A 838 -0.21 25.09 13.49
N MET A 839 0.77 24.20 13.61
CA MET A 839 2.20 24.48 13.43
C MET A 839 2.91 23.22 12.95
N ALA A 840 3.68 23.34 11.87
CA ALA A 840 4.56 22.28 11.39
C ALA A 840 5.77 22.10 12.32
N PHE A 841 6.13 20.85 12.63
CA PHE A 841 7.25 20.56 13.54
C PHE A 841 8.02 19.27 13.20
N ASN A 842 9.23 19.19 13.74
CA ASN A 842 10.14 18.05 13.66
C ASN A 842 10.77 17.78 15.03
N ALA A 843 11.77 16.90 15.09
CA ALA A 843 12.43 16.52 16.34
C ALA A 843 13.19 17.67 17.04
N ASP A 844 13.53 18.77 16.36
CA ASP A 844 14.25 19.91 16.93
C ASP A 844 13.33 20.95 17.58
N ASN A 845 12.10 21.14 17.06
CA ASN A 845 11.08 22.05 17.61
C ASN A 845 9.81 21.31 18.10
N VAL A 846 9.98 20.05 18.53
CA VAL A 846 8.89 19.17 19.00
C VAL A 846 8.14 19.77 20.19
N THR A 847 8.83 20.46 21.11
CA THR A 847 8.18 21.04 22.29
C THR A 847 7.22 22.17 21.93
N GLU A 848 7.60 23.05 21.01
CA GLU A 848 6.77 24.14 20.49
C GLU A 848 5.61 23.60 19.65
N GLY A 849 5.88 22.68 18.71
CA GLY A 849 4.88 22.09 17.84
C GLY A 849 3.80 21.33 18.61
N LYS A 850 4.20 20.48 19.57
CA LYS A 850 3.26 19.77 20.44
C LYS A 850 2.51 20.71 21.38
N ALA A 851 3.12 21.80 21.83
CA ALA A 851 2.40 22.81 22.62
C ALA A 851 1.28 23.50 21.82
N ALA A 852 1.57 23.92 20.58
CA ALA A 852 0.57 24.50 19.68
C ALA A 852 -0.55 23.49 19.34
N ALA A 853 -0.20 22.24 19.05
CA ALA A 853 -1.17 21.18 18.80
C ALA A 853 -2.02 20.85 20.04
N ARG A 854 -1.44 20.81 21.24
CA ARG A 854 -2.15 20.59 22.51
C ARG A 854 -3.17 21.70 22.76
N GLU A 855 -2.82 22.95 22.46
CA GLU A 855 -3.71 24.09 22.61
C GLU A 855 -4.88 24.03 21.63
N ALA A 856 -4.62 23.77 20.36
CA ALA A 856 -5.67 23.57 19.35
C ALA A 856 -6.58 22.37 19.69
N LEU A 857 -6.02 21.28 20.22
CA LEU A 857 -6.77 20.11 20.69
C LEU A 857 -7.71 20.46 21.84
N ARG A 858 -7.21 21.22 22.84
CA ARG A 858 -8.01 21.69 23.98
C ARG A 858 -9.14 22.61 23.55
N GLY A 859 -8.86 23.57 22.67
CA GLY A 859 -9.86 24.46 22.10
C GLY A 859 -10.94 23.71 21.32
N ARG A 860 -10.54 22.77 20.44
CA ARG A 860 -11.47 21.96 19.64
C ARG A 860 -12.37 21.03 20.47
N LEU A 861 -11.87 20.52 21.60
CA LEU A 861 -12.59 19.59 22.47
C LEU A 861 -13.23 20.23 23.71
N GLY A 862 -13.12 21.56 23.88
CA GLY A 862 -13.68 22.26 25.03
C GLY A 862 -13.03 21.92 26.38
N LEU A 863 -11.75 21.52 26.38
CA LEU A 863 -11.03 21.09 27.58
C LEU A 863 -10.55 22.30 28.41
N THR A 864 -11.50 22.93 29.12
CA THR A 864 -11.31 24.15 29.92
C THR A 864 -10.55 23.95 31.24
N GLY A 865 -9.99 22.78 31.50
CA GLY A 865 -9.20 22.47 32.70
C GLY A 865 -7.78 23.06 32.66
N TRP A 866 -7.67 24.34 32.31
CA TRP A 866 -6.44 25.08 32.03
C TRP A 866 -5.32 24.84 33.05
N GLY A 867 -4.15 24.41 32.57
CA GLY A 867 -2.95 24.16 33.38
C GLY A 867 -1.88 23.35 32.64
N ASP A 868 -0.67 23.33 33.20
CA ASP A 868 0.41 22.41 32.79
C ASP A 868 0.07 21.00 33.32
N LYS A 869 -0.69 20.26 32.51
CA LYS A 869 -1.17 18.89 32.77
C LYS A 869 -0.79 17.99 31.59
N PRO A 870 -0.42 16.72 31.83
CA PRO A 870 -0.17 15.76 30.77
C PRO A 870 -1.48 15.39 30.08
N VAL A 871 -1.46 15.25 28.75
CA VAL A 871 -2.61 14.79 27.98
C VAL A 871 -2.36 13.37 27.46
N ILE A 872 -3.21 12.43 27.84
CA ILE A 872 -3.19 11.03 27.37
C ILE A 872 -4.26 10.85 26.31
N GLY A 873 -3.86 10.41 25.12
CA GLY A 873 -4.74 10.13 23.99
C GLY A 873 -4.94 8.64 23.75
N VAL A 874 -6.11 8.28 23.26
CA VAL A 874 -6.45 6.93 22.76
C VAL A 874 -7.15 7.08 21.41
N VAL A 875 -6.58 6.46 20.37
CA VAL A 875 -7.15 6.43 19.02
C VAL A 875 -7.32 4.96 18.59
N THR A 876 -8.54 4.43 18.67
CA THR A 876 -8.83 3.01 18.37
C THR A 876 -10.32 2.73 18.18
N ARG A 877 -10.66 1.68 17.43
CA ARG A 877 -11.99 1.04 17.52
C ARG A 877 -12.20 0.45 18.93
N LEU A 878 -13.41 0.54 19.46
CA LEU A 878 -13.77 0.05 20.79
C LEU A 878 -14.29 -1.39 20.72
N THR A 879 -13.37 -2.34 20.71
CA THR A 879 -13.65 -3.79 20.68
C THR A 879 -12.89 -4.51 21.80
N ALA A 880 -13.30 -5.75 22.14
CA ALA A 880 -12.64 -6.53 23.19
C ALA A 880 -11.12 -6.71 22.95
N GLN A 881 -10.70 -6.89 21.68
CA GLN A 881 -9.29 -6.91 21.27
C GLN A 881 -8.51 -5.70 21.79
N LYS A 882 -9.11 -4.51 21.78
CA LYS A 882 -8.44 -3.24 22.09
C LYS A 882 -8.45 -2.89 23.58
N GLY A 883 -8.77 -3.86 24.45
CA GLY A 883 -8.66 -3.70 25.90
C GLY A 883 -9.64 -2.66 26.45
N ILE A 884 -10.90 -2.67 26.01
CA ILE A 884 -11.89 -1.65 26.41
C ILE A 884 -12.02 -1.46 27.93
N HIS A 885 -11.86 -2.49 28.75
CA HIS A 885 -11.84 -2.37 30.21
C HIS A 885 -10.62 -1.58 30.73
N LEU A 886 -9.46 -1.77 30.11
CA LEU A 886 -8.24 -1.02 30.39
C LEU A 886 -8.34 0.44 29.91
N ILE A 887 -8.98 0.71 28.76
CA ILE A 887 -9.26 2.08 28.30
C ILE A 887 -10.15 2.81 29.33
N LYS A 888 -11.21 2.16 29.83
CA LYS A 888 -12.07 2.72 30.88
C LYS A 888 -11.28 2.99 32.17
N HIS A 889 -10.42 2.06 32.59
CA HIS A 889 -9.54 2.21 33.77
C HIS A 889 -8.56 3.38 33.62
N ALA A 890 -7.93 3.51 32.45
CA ALA A 890 -7.00 4.59 32.16
C ALA A 890 -7.65 5.97 32.21
N ALA A 891 -8.90 6.11 31.76
CA ALA A 891 -9.62 7.38 31.83
C ALA A 891 -9.78 7.86 33.27
N TRP A 892 -10.25 6.98 34.17
CA TRP A 892 -10.31 7.28 35.61
C TRP A 892 -8.92 7.59 36.18
N ARG A 893 -7.94 6.72 35.92
CA ARG A 893 -6.59 6.86 36.49
C ARG A 893 -5.88 8.15 36.05
N THR A 894 -6.09 8.57 34.80
CA THR A 894 -5.53 9.82 34.26
C THR A 894 -6.02 11.03 35.05
N LEU A 895 -7.33 11.07 35.33
CA LEU A 895 -7.97 12.17 36.06
C LEU A 895 -7.59 12.17 37.55
N GLU A 896 -7.53 10.99 38.19
CA GLU A 896 -6.99 10.84 39.56
C GLU A 896 -5.55 11.38 39.68
N ARG A 897 -4.74 11.18 38.63
CA ARG A 897 -3.36 11.66 38.53
C ARG A 897 -3.24 13.12 38.04
N GLY A 898 -4.35 13.86 37.96
CA GLY A 898 -4.39 15.27 37.59
C GLY A 898 -4.16 15.58 36.10
N GLY A 899 -4.10 14.55 35.24
CA GLY A 899 -3.95 14.70 33.80
C GLY A 899 -5.26 14.99 33.05
N GLN A 900 -5.16 15.07 31.73
CA GLN A 900 -6.31 15.15 30.82
C GLN A 900 -6.37 13.90 29.93
N PHE A 901 -7.58 13.46 29.58
CA PHE A 901 -7.82 12.23 28.81
C PHE A 901 -8.64 12.49 27.54
N VAL A 902 -8.19 11.99 26.38
CA VAL A 902 -8.91 12.12 25.11
C VAL A 902 -9.07 10.75 24.45
N LEU A 903 -10.31 10.40 24.10
CA LEU A 903 -10.63 9.19 23.33
C LEU A 903 -11.25 9.56 21.98
N LEU A 904 -10.71 9.01 20.90
CA LEU A 904 -11.32 8.97 19.56
C LEU A 904 -11.53 7.52 19.13
N GLY A 905 -12.77 7.10 18.92
CA GLY A 905 -13.08 5.72 18.60
C GLY A 905 -14.55 5.33 18.69
N SER A 906 -15.07 4.63 17.68
CA SER A 906 -16.44 4.08 17.68
C SER A 906 -16.49 2.63 18.19
N ALA A 907 -17.63 2.23 18.77
CA ALA A 907 -17.91 0.87 19.19
C ALA A 907 -18.91 0.17 18.24
N PRO A 908 -18.53 -0.93 17.56
CA PRO A 908 -19.47 -1.71 16.73
C PRO A 908 -20.57 -2.42 17.52
N ASP A 909 -20.32 -2.77 18.79
CA ASP A 909 -21.33 -3.34 19.69
C ASP A 909 -22.10 -2.21 20.40
N PRO A 910 -23.43 -2.09 20.20
CA PRO A 910 -24.23 -1.05 20.85
C PRO A 910 -24.17 -1.06 22.39
N ARG A 911 -23.86 -2.20 23.01
CA ARG A 911 -23.69 -2.30 24.47
C ARG A 911 -22.40 -1.63 24.92
N VAL A 912 -21.31 -1.88 24.20
CA VAL A 912 -20.02 -1.21 24.43
C VAL A 912 -20.16 0.29 24.15
N GLN A 913 -20.88 0.69 23.10
CA GLN A 913 -21.19 2.10 22.85
C GLN A 913 -21.95 2.74 24.02
N ALA A 914 -22.96 2.06 24.57
CA ALA A 914 -23.71 2.55 25.73
C ALA A 914 -22.86 2.67 27.01
N GLU A 915 -21.94 1.71 27.25
CA GLU A 915 -20.98 1.80 28.36
C GLU A 915 -20.05 3.01 28.23
N PHE A 916 -19.51 3.26 27.04
CA PHE A 916 -18.64 4.42 26.80
C PHE A 916 -19.40 5.74 26.80
N ASN A 917 -20.65 5.79 26.32
CA ASN A 917 -21.52 6.96 26.47
C ASN A 917 -21.77 7.27 27.96
N SER A 918 -21.96 6.25 28.80
CA SER A 918 -22.11 6.40 30.25
C SER A 918 -20.81 6.90 30.91
N LEU A 919 -19.65 6.40 30.48
CA LEU A 919 -18.36 6.91 30.95
C LEU A 919 -18.15 8.38 30.54
N ALA A 920 -18.48 8.74 29.30
CA ALA A 920 -18.40 10.11 28.81
C ALA A 920 -19.33 11.06 29.58
N ALA A 921 -20.52 10.61 29.98
CA ALA A 921 -21.43 11.38 30.84
C ALA A 921 -20.93 11.52 32.29
N GLN A 922 -20.06 10.62 32.77
CA GLN A 922 -19.50 10.65 34.13
C GLN A 922 -18.19 11.44 34.22
N LEU A 923 -17.34 11.36 33.19
CA LEU A 923 -15.99 11.93 33.18
C LEU A 923 -15.82 13.14 32.24
N GLY A 924 -16.70 13.30 31.26
CA GLY A 924 -16.60 14.34 30.23
C GLY A 924 -16.72 15.74 30.81
N GLY A 925 -15.90 16.67 30.30
CA GLY A 925 -15.86 18.06 30.76
C GLY A 925 -14.44 18.62 30.71
N GLU A 926 -14.09 19.46 31.67
CA GLU A 926 -12.85 20.27 31.68
C GLU A 926 -11.55 19.49 31.41
N ASN A 927 -11.48 18.21 31.82
CA ASN A 927 -10.28 17.38 31.76
C ASN A 927 -10.44 16.10 30.93
N ALA A 928 -11.63 15.79 30.39
CA ALA A 928 -11.76 14.63 29.50
C ALA A 928 -12.78 14.82 28.38
N ALA A 929 -12.44 14.28 27.21
CA ALA A 929 -13.26 14.31 26.00
C ALA A 929 -13.34 12.93 25.35
N PHE A 930 -14.52 12.59 24.83
CA PHE A 930 -14.82 11.29 24.23
C PHE A 930 -15.55 11.49 22.90
N CYS A 931 -14.92 11.08 21.80
CA CYS A 931 -15.39 11.27 20.44
C CYS A 931 -15.66 9.90 19.79
N PHE A 932 -16.93 9.58 19.54
CA PHE A 932 -17.36 8.24 19.10
C PHE A 932 -17.57 8.11 17.58
N THR A 933 -17.08 9.05 16.79
CA THR A 933 -17.14 9.09 15.32
C THR A 933 -15.73 8.97 14.73
N TYR A 934 -15.65 8.69 13.42
CA TYR A 934 -14.40 8.89 12.67
C TYR A 934 -14.22 10.38 12.37
N ASP A 935 -12.99 10.88 12.58
CA ASP A 935 -12.60 12.28 12.35
C ASP A 935 -11.08 12.30 12.12
N GLU A 936 -10.66 12.30 10.84
CA GLU A 936 -9.24 12.24 10.48
C GLU A 936 -8.46 13.49 10.94
N PRO A 937 -8.96 14.74 10.73
CA PRO A 937 -8.27 15.92 11.27
C PRO A 937 -8.09 15.88 12.79
N LEU A 938 -9.02 15.27 13.54
CA LEU A 938 -8.88 15.10 14.98
C LEU A 938 -7.88 14.00 15.35
N SER A 939 -7.78 12.92 14.56
CA SER A 939 -6.83 11.83 14.83
C SER A 939 -5.39 12.34 14.80
N HIS A 940 -5.03 13.08 13.74
CA HIS A 940 -3.75 13.78 13.59
C HIS A 940 -3.49 14.75 14.76
N LEU A 941 -4.48 15.58 15.10
CA LEU A 941 -4.35 16.55 16.19
C LEU A 941 -4.21 15.88 17.58
N ILE A 942 -4.78 14.71 17.80
CA ILE A 942 -4.55 13.89 19.00
C ILE A 942 -3.12 13.36 19.02
N TYR A 943 -2.62 12.77 17.93
CA TYR A 943 -1.24 12.30 17.85
C TYR A 943 -0.21 13.42 18.07
N ALA A 944 -0.51 14.64 17.59
CA ALA A 944 0.34 15.81 17.80
C ALA A 944 0.20 16.44 19.20
N GLY A 945 -1.03 16.63 19.69
CA GLY A 945 -1.31 17.38 20.91
C GLY A 945 -1.21 16.60 22.22
N CYS A 946 -1.32 15.26 22.18
CA CYS A 946 -1.12 14.44 23.37
C CYS A 946 0.37 14.33 23.75
N ASP A 947 0.64 14.12 25.03
CA ASP A 947 1.98 13.80 25.55
C ASP A 947 2.27 12.30 25.42
N MET A 948 1.23 11.49 25.61
CA MET A 948 1.28 10.03 25.62
C MET A 948 0.12 9.46 24.82
N ILE A 949 0.34 8.33 24.13
CA ILE A 949 -0.71 7.58 23.46
C ILE A 949 -0.79 6.17 24.06
N LEU A 950 -1.97 5.81 24.57
CA LEU A 950 -2.21 4.53 25.23
C LEU A 950 -2.78 3.48 24.25
N VAL A 951 -2.13 2.32 24.18
CA VAL A 951 -2.52 1.17 23.34
C VAL A 951 -2.58 -0.11 24.19
N PRO A 952 -3.68 -0.37 24.91
CA PRO A 952 -3.76 -1.43 25.92
C PRO A 952 -4.33 -2.73 25.32
N SER A 953 -3.94 -3.07 24.09
CA SER A 953 -4.52 -4.17 23.32
C SER A 953 -4.27 -5.55 23.94
N MET A 954 -5.32 -6.37 23.98
CA MET A 954 -5.29 -7.77 24.43
C MET A 954 -4.47 -8.66 23.50
N PHE A 955 -4.45 -8.33 22.21
CA PHE A 955 -3.50 -8.82 21.22
C PHE A 955 -3.41 -7.78 20.09
N GLU A 956 -2.25 -7.63 19.48
CA GLU A 956 -2.04 -6.63 18.44
C GLU A 956 -1.11 -7.19 17.34
N PRO A 957 -1.64 -7.58 16.17
CA PRO A 957 -0.83 -8.17 15.10
C PRO A 957 0.35 -7.28 14.70
N CYS A 958 0.15 -5.98 14.58
CA CYS A 958 1.23 -5.01 14.45
C CYS A 958 0.99 -3.76 15.32
N GLY A 959 -0.16 -3.13 15.10
CA GLY A 959 -0.43 -1.77 15.59
C GLY A 959 0.28 -0.74 14.70
N LEU A 960 -0.49 0.23 14.21
CA LEU A 960 0.05 1.44 13.57
C LEU A 960 0.01 2.63 14.54
N THR A 961 -0.93 2.64 15.50
CA THR A 961 -1.16 3.71 16.48
C THR A 961 0.10 4.13 17.23
N GLN A 962 0.94 3.20 17.67
CA GLN A 962 2.17 3.48 18.40
C GLN A 962 3.29 4.02 17.49
N LEU A 963 3.35 3.56 16.24
CA LEU A 963 4.30 4.07 15.24
C LEU A 963 3.97 5.52 14.86
N ILE A 964 2.68 5.80 14.64
CA ILE A 964 2.17 7.15 14.41
C ILE A 964 2.41 8.04 15.65
N ALA A 965 2.16 7.55 16.85
CA ALA A 965 2.44 8.30 18.08
C ALA A 965 3.90 8.74 18.17
N MET A 966 4.85 7.82 17.98
CA MET A 966 6.29 8.11 17.98
C MET A 966 6.66 9.12 16.89
N ARG A 967 6.08 8.99 15.69
CA ARG A 967 6.28 9.93 14.57
C ARG A 967 5.89 11.37 14.90
N TYR A 968 4.89 11.58 15.76
CA TYR A 968 4.42 12.89 16.23
C TYR A 968 4.96 13.26 17.64
N GLY A 969 5.99 12.57 18.12
CA GLY A 969 6.62 12.85 19.41
C GLY A 969 5.73 12.56 20.62
N SER A 970 4.68 11.76 20.47
CA SER A 970 3.84 11.27 21.56
C SER A 970 4.38 9.94 22.07
N VAL A 971 4.62 9.84 23.38
CA VAL A 971 5.27 8.66 23.96
C VAL A 971 4.25 7.50 24.08
N PRO A 972 4.49 6.33 23.46
CA PRO A 972 3.57 5.20 23.55
C PRO A 972 3.60 4.56 24.95
N VAL A 973 2.41 4.29 25.49
CA VAL A 973 2.18 3.46 26.67
C VAL A 973 1.41 2.23 26.20
N VAL A 974 2.01 1.04 26.27
CA VAL A 974 1.48 -0.14 25.56
C VAL A 974 1.49 -1.41 26.39
N ARG A 975 0.62 -2.35 26.04
CA ARG A 975 0.76 -3.73 26.49
C ARG A 975 1.81 -4.44 25.62
N SER A 976 2.70 -5.21 26.24
CA SER A 976 3.71 -6.03 25.56
C SER A 976 3.05 -7.26 24.92
N THR A 977 2.68 -7.15 23.64
CA THR A 977 2.10 -8.23 22.81
C THR A 977 2.28 -7.93 21.33
N GLY A 978 2.44 -8.97 20.51
CA GLY A 978 2.60 -8.86 19.05
C GLY A 978 3.52 -7.72 18.61
N GLY A 979 3.09 -6.92 17.64
CA GLY A 979 3.90 -5.83 17.11
C GLY A 979 4.13 -4.65 18.07
N LEU A 980 3.33 -4.51 19.15
CA LEU A 980 3.61 -3.50 20.19
C LEU A 980 4.93 -3.83 20.89
N ARG A 981 5.19 -5.12 21.16
CA ARG A 981 6.47 -5.58 21.69
C ARG A 981 7.62 -5.34 20.71
N ASP A 982 7.41 -5.55 19.41
CA ASP A 982 8.46 -5.38 18.38
C ASP A 982 8.78 -3.91 18.00
N THR A 983 8.02 -2.95 18.55
CA THR A 983 8.11 -1.53 18.20
C THR A 983 8.34 -0.62 19.41
N VAL A 984 7.82 -0.99 20.58
CA VAL A 984 8.03 -0.25 21.83
C VAL A 984 9.07 -0.96 22.69
N PHE A 985 10.11 -0.21 23.04
CA PHE A 985 11.18 -0.58 23.95
C PHE A 985 11.00 0.20 25.25
N ASP A 986 10.77 -0.51 26.35
CA ASP A 986 10.59 0.10 27.66
C ASP A 986 11.85 0.84 28.14
N VAL A 987 11.66 2.08 28.59
CA VAL A 987 12.72 2.99 29.08
C VAL A 987 13.53 2.47 30.26
N ASP A 988 12.98 1.59 31.08
CA ASP A 988 13.67 1.02 32.24
C ASP A 988 14.28 -0.36 31.92
N TYR A 989 13.60 -1.17 31.10
CA TYR A 989 13.88 -2.60 30.97
C TYR A 989 14.47 -3.06 29.62
N ASP A 990 14.34 -2.29 28.53
CA ASP A 990 14.68 -2.76 27.17
C ASP A 990 15.95 -2.13 26.54
N LYS A 991 16.80 -1.42 27.31
CA LYS A 991 17.95 -0.67 26.74
C LYS A 991 18.84 -1.48 25.80
N ALA A 992 19.16 -2.73 26.16
CA ALA A 992 19.91 -3.64 25.30
C ALA A 992 19.17 -3.99 24.01
N ARG A 993 17.86 -4.26 24.10
CA ARG A 993 16.99 -4.62 22.96
C ARG A 993 16.81 -3.43 22.00
N ALA A 994 16.67 -2.23 22.55
CA ALA A 994 16.56 -0.99 21.78
C ALA A 994 17.86 -0.67 21.03
N ALA A 995 19.00 -0.68 21.72
CA ALA A 995 20.30 -0.42 21.12
C ALA A 995 20.69 -1.47 20.07
N TRP A 996 20.25 -2.72 20.26
CA TRP A 996 20.36 -3.78 19.26
C TRP A 996 19.53 -3.48 18.00
N GLU A 997 18.22 -3.23 18.15
CA GLU A 997 17.31 -3.07 17.01
C GLU A 997 17.52 -1.77 16.22
N MET A 998 17.86 -0.69 16.90
CA MET A 998 17.93 0.66 16.31
C MET A 998 19.34 1.03 15.84
N GLU A 999 20.39 0.55 16.51
CA GLU A 999 21.78 0.93 16.23
C GLU A 999 22.73 -0.27 16.04
N GLY A 1000 22.24 -1.51 16.20
CA GLY A 1000 23.04 -2.73 16.03
C GLY A 1000 24.12 -2.94 17.10
N SER A 1001 24.00 -2.30 18.26
CA SER A 1001 24.99 -2.46 19.34
C SER A 1001 24.70 -3.70 20.19
N SER A 1002 25.72 -4.55 20.38
CA SER A 1002 25.72 -5.68 21.31
C SER A 1002 26.20 -5.30 22.73
N ASP A 1003 26.65 -4.06 22.93
CA ASP A 1003 27.22 -3.53 24.19
C ASP A 1003 26.84 -2.05 24.36
N TRP A 1004 25.55 -1.84 24.64
CA TRP A 1004 24.94 -0.51 24.74
C TRP A 1004 25.55 0.35 25.86
N GLN A 1005 26.08 -0.28 26.91
CA GLN A 1005 26.68 0.43 28.05
C GLN A 1005 28.01 1.07 27.68
N ARG A 1006 28.89 0.30 27.02
CA ARG A 1006 30.17 0.82 26.52
C ARG A 1006 29.97 1.85 25.42
N ASP A 1007 29.01 1.60 24.53
CA ASP A 1007 28.74 2.46 23.38
C ASP A 1007 27.91 3.71 23.75
N GLY A 1008 27.35 3.78 24.96
CA GLY A 1008 26.58 4.92 25.47
C GLY A 1008 25.20 5.10 24.82
N ILE A 1009 24.63 4.04 24.25
CA ILE A 1009 23.41 4.10 23.42
C ILE A 1009 22.17 3.81 24.26
N ASP A 1010 21.19 4.72 24.21
CA ASP A 1010 19.85 4.51 24.76
C ASP A 1010 18.81 4.92 23.72
N GLU A 1011 18.25 3.91 23.05
CA GLU A 1011 17.22 4.03 22.01
C GLU A 1011 15.82 3.60 22.50
N THR A 1012 15.62 3.55 23.83
CA THR A 1012 14.31 3.23 24.40
C THR A 1012 13.28 4.32 24.09
N ASN A 1013 12.02 3.94 23.88
CA ASN A 1013 11.04 4.81 23.21
C ASN A 1013 9.63 4.81 23.84
N GLY A 1014 9.36 4.07 24.91
CA GLY A 1014 8.05 4.11 25.56
C GLY A 1014 7.97 3.37 26.88
N PHE A 1015 6.73 3.15 27.34
CA PHE A 1015 6.42 2.45 28.57
C PHE A 1015 5.57 1.21 28.27
N ALA A 1016 6.08 0.03 28.61
CA ALA A 1016 5.41 -1.24 28.41
C ALA A 1016 4.87 -1.83 29.72
N PHE A 1017 3.80 -2.61 29.64
CA PHE A 1017 3.33 -3.48 30.72
C PHE A 1017 2.96 -4.88 30.24
N GLU A 1018 3.00 -5.84 31.16
CA GLU A 1018 2.55 -7.22 30.98
C GLU A 1018 1.39 -7.50 31.94
N GLY A 1019 0.42 -8.31 31.50
CA GLY A 1019 -0.85 -8.52 32.21
C GLY A 1019 -2.05 -7.95 31.45
N THR A 1020 -3.26 -8.12 31.99
CA THR A 1020 -4.53 -7.74 31.31
C THR A 1020 -5.52 -7.05 32.26
N ASP A 1021 -5.02 -6.51 33.38
CA ASP A 1021 -5.80 -5.89 34.44
C ASP A 1021 -5.38 -4.43 34.70
N GLY A 1022 -6.13 -3.75 35.57
CA GLY A 1022 -5.87 -2.35 35.95
C GLY A 1022 -4.49 -2.13 36.58
N PRO A 1023 -4.04 -2.94 37.56
CA PRO A 1023 -2.72 -2.81 38.17
C PRO A 1023 -1.55 -2.92 37.18
N ALA A 1024 -1.63 -3.82 36.20
CA ALA A 1024 -0.62 -3.93 35.15
C ALA A 1024 -0.53 -2.66 34.29
N LEU A 1025 -1.68 -2.15 33.83
CA LEU A 1025 -1.76 -0.87 33.10
C LEU A 1025 -1.21 0.29 33.95
N GLU A 1026 -1.61 0.35 35.22
CA GLU A 1026 -1.17 1.38 36.17
C GLU A 1026 0.35 1.40 36.35
N PHE A 1027 1.02 0.25 36.33
CA PHE A 1027 2.48 0.20 36.44
C PHE A 1027 3.18 1.01 35.34
N ALA A 1028 2.79 0.85 34.06
CA ALA A 1028 3.36 1.64 32.97
C ALA A 1028 2.84 3.09 32.96
N LEU A 1029 1.53 3.28 33.16
CA LEU A 1029 0.90 4.59 33.09
C LEU A 1029 1.38 5.53 34.20
N ASN A 1030 1.55 5.02 35.42
CA ASN A 1030 2.10 5.80 36.53
C ASN A 1030 3.56 6.20 36.24
N ARG A 1031 4.43 5.29 35.77
CA ARG A 1031 5.82 5.62 35.38
C ARG A 1031 5.89 6.73 34.31
N ALA A 1032 5.04 6.66 33.29
CA ALA A 1032 4.97 7.66 32.24
C ALA A 1032 4.58 9.06 32.79
N LEU A 1033 3.53 9.10 33.62
CA LEU A 1033 3.09 10.32 34.30
C LEU A 1033 4.13 10.86 35.28
N ASP A 1034 4.77 9.98 36.07
CA ASP A 1034 5.82 10.35 37.01
C ASP A 1034 7.05 10.93 36.31
N ALA A 1035 7.43 10.41 35.14
CA ALA A 1035 8.50 10.98 34.34
C ALA A 1035 8.12 12.37 33.78
N TRP A 1036 6.88 12.55 33.33
CA TRP A 1036 6.39 13.84 32.82
C TRP A 1036 6.35 14.91 33.92
N TYR A 1037 5.86 14.58 35.12
CA TYR A 1037 5.78 15.52 36.25
C TYR A 1037 7.15 15.78 36.87
N ASN A 1038 7.94 14.73 37.15
CA ASN A 1038 9.15 14.85 37.97
C ASN A 1038 10.44 15.06 37.16
N ASN A 1039 10.44 14.78 35.85
CA ASN A 1039 11.63 14.90 35.01
C ASN A 1039 11.29 15.34 33.56
N ARG A 1040 10.63 16.51 33.44
CA ARG A 1040 10.16 17.04 32.15
C ARG A 1040 11.26 17.17 31.09
N ALA A 1041 12.48 17.55 31.49
CA ALA A 1041 13.61 17.70 30.56
C ALA A 1041 13.98 16.36 29.90
N TRP A 1042 14.03 15.28 30.69
CA TRP A 1042 14.21 13.93 30.15
C TRP A 1042 13.01 13.50 29.30
N PHE A 1043 11.77 13.79 29.72
CA PHE A 1043 10.58 13.45 28.94
C PHE A 1043 10.57 14.14 27.56
N HIS A 1044 10.93 15.41 27.48
CA HIS A 1044 11.11 16.11 26.19
C HIS A 1044 12.24 15.49 25.35
N SER A 1045 13.34 15.03 25.98
CA SER A 1045 14.39 14.30 25.26
C SER A 1045 13.92 12.95 24.69
N LEU A 1046 13.00 12.27 25.40
CA LEU A 1046 12.34 11.06 24.91
C LEU A 1046 11.42 11.39 23.72
N GLN A 1047 10.60 12.45 23.80
CA GLN A 1047 9.77 12.91 22.68
C GLN A 1047 10.60 13.22 21.42
N LYS A 1048 11.76 13.86 21.59
CA LYS A 1048 12.73 14.08 20.50
C LYS A 1048 13.27 12.76 19.95
N ARG A 1049 13.70 11.85 20.82
CA ARG A 1049 14.25 10.53 20.44
C ARG A 1049 13.26 9.73 19.61
N VAL A 1050 12.00 9.59 20.04
CA VAL A 1050 11.01 8.77 19.33
C VAL A 1050 10.71 9.26 17.91
N MET A 1051 10.82 10.57 17.65
CA MET A 1051 10.67 11.15 16.30
C MET A 1051 11.87 10.88 15.38
N LEU A 1052 13.05 10.61 15.93
CA LEU A 1052 14.28 10.34 15.17
C LEU A 1052 14.40 8.86 14.73
N GLN A 1053 13.55 7.99 15.24
CA GLN A 1053 13.55 6.56 14.94
C GLN A 1053 12.82 6.27 13.61
N ASP A 1054 13.45 5.49 12.73
CA ASP A 1054 12.85 5.13 11.44
C ASP A 1054 11.86 3.97 11.59
N TRP A 1055 10.57 4.31 11.52
CA TRP A 1055 9.44 3.38 11.51
C TRP A 1055 8.77 3.27 10.13
N SER A 1056 9.43 3.76 9.07
CA SER A 1056 8.93 3.67 7.69
C SER A 1056 9.13 2.26 7.09
N TRP A 1057 8.73 2.11 5.83
CA TRP A 1057 8.87 0.87 5.07
C TRP A 1057 10.31 0.56 4.59
N ASN A 1058 11.30 1.42 4.85
CA ASN A 1058 12.70 1.23 4.43
C ASN A 1058 13.30 -0.12 4.92
N LYS A 1059 13.12 -0.48 6.20
CA LYS A 1059 13.58 -1.78 6.74
C LYS A 1059 12.63 -2.94 6.32
N PRO A 1060 11.30 -2.86 6.52
CA PRO A 1060 10.36 -3.94 6.17
C PRO A 1060 10.33 -4.37 4.71
N ALA A 1061 10.37 -3.43 3.75
CA ALA A 1061 10.24 -3.77 2.33
C ALA A 1061 11.39 -4.68 1.85
N LEU A 1062 12.60 -4.48 2.37
CA LEU A 1062 13.73 -5.36 2.13
C LEU A 1062 13.45 -6.80 2.62
N ASP A 1063 12.84 -6.96 3.80
CA ASP A 1063 12.52 -8.29 4.33
C ASP A 1063 11.41 -8.98 3.53
N TYR A 1064 10.44 -8.22 2.98
CA TYR A 1064 9.47 -8.73 2.02
C TYR A 1064 10.12 -9.14 0.69
N ILE A 1065 11.13 -8.41 0.20
CA ILE A 1065 11.88 -8.79 -1.01
C ILE A 1065 12.67 -10.08 -0.77
N GLU A 1066 13.30 -10.25 0.39
CA GLU A 1066 13.94 -11.53 0.77
C GLU A 1066 12.92 -12.68 0.86
N LEU A 1067 11.72 -12.43 1.42
CA LEU A 1067 10.61 -13.40 1.44
C LEU A 1067 10.16 -13.80 0.04
N TYR A 1068 10.12 -12.86 -0.91
CA TYR A 1068 9.77 -13.11 -2.30
C TYR A 1068 10.83 -14.01 -2.98
N PHE A 1069 12.12 -13.69 -2.88
CA PHE A 1069 13.18 -14.56 -3.41
C PHE A 1069 13.18 -15.95 -2.74
N ALA A 1070 12.90 -16.04 -1.44
CA ALA A 1070 12.76 -17.30 -0.72
C ALA A 1070 11.51 -18.12 -1.10
N ALA A 1071 10.53 -17.53 -1.79
CA ALA A 1071 9.39 -18.23 -2.40
C ALA A 1071 9.68 -18.70 -3.83
N LEU A 1072 10.54 -18.00 -4.59
CA LEU A 1072 11.00 -18.43 -5.92
C LEU A 1072 11.90 -19.67 -5.87
N LYS A 1073 12.65 -19.84 -4.77
CA LYS A 1073 13.51 -21.01 -4.51
C LYS A 1073 12.75 -22.32 -4.27
N SER A 1074 11.45 -22.25 -3.88
CA SER A 1074 10.66 -23.39 -3.37
C SER A 1074 9.66 -23.99 -4.36
#